data_AF-A0A7R9KXI5-F1
#
_entry.id   AF-A0A7R9KXI5-F1
#
_cell.length_a   1.000
_cell.length_b   1.000
_cell.length_c   1.000
_cell.angle_alpha   90.00
_cell.angle_beta   90.00
_cell.angle_gamma   90.00
#
_symmetry.space_group_name_H-M   'P 1'
#
loop_
_entity.id
_entity.type
_entity.pdbx_description
1 polymer ?
#
loop_
_entity_poly.entity_id
_entity_poly.type
_entity_poly.pdbx_seq_one_letter_code
_entity_poly.pdbx_strand_id
1 'polypeptide(L)'
;MIRRTVLAVSDLWVSCKNEFMSGDQAMILRLQVEFDHFMLRSMIAILTTNRQGVWTFLSVFPFDGVSESMMWHILWVVYNNGRDELDELGGLCPYFSVSYWKNKFQEVTVQYLFKEKLSSLTISESQNLLCLLYNMSISRNESTEKEYISTIIKEIFEISLQSPQLSDNMTEKGKHILVKLITRYNSLFKVLIRQLLEHDSNNEACIELFCELHIHVWSPDDDDIDLISEWLIAYPIEHLLNRIARIIFSRLNWSYDSRNKELFIEVEKHQKVAVDLFASLNSHSLMKTPKDCQNSNLKEFGSETLLSLAKSVNPNDFTKWVWNELITLKVHSLELNDKEWDFLFDDKRDGNQEDGNTLKLNFDTLLIPICRGLEEQNSVALYLALVMTDFGQNKSMDKIIESLETLLTNQHNFPVIHLLYTLIPFHLKQYESLVSGPKLLNLLSQLITERTDDFVALIFRQLSKFCNKHNKLKLLICWTEMLFEVIGSILRTHANSWFSSGASRLQQIAYIFEKISVLLYLDQNLKELYFKYLTDNPFDIQSWKIPTSGWFSSVFSWGSKSNQKCEWITPFHLIYKQNASNVWLAWLFIQTDAIRFDKVWDQIVHEVNESSEVAIESVVKSICQKESHSAIPLPLLPINSWSTLAVNSVAKPPHVMEPFVWFKFFQLFFTCSDSCRSVGQTFISDEKRKKLIVKLNNLIDFHHKQWLKSEPNDTLINTTDDELTKLYRAYILWLEDSQLHEVFVNTDELPPQYLKDLLKYAISNTECPNFYDKYIDIKRIQMETSKIYEFWFELHSTSLASNFVYENDDKISKIDDELPLNMPEVKKTNLDSFNINLEAIENSSALLLLIQHNVRVVLEEAKFFENLLQKFDDLNKNLMQSLPDLYPNIKKEVSLTMKLNPIITI
;
A
#
# COMPACT_ATOMS: atom_id res chain seq x y z
N MET A 1 -9.16 47.05 -19.91
CA MET A 1 -10.54 47.41 -19.54
C MET A 1 -11.48 46.21 -19.68
N ILE A 2 -11.74 45.69 -20.89
CA ILE A 2 -12.65 44.55 -21.14
C ILE A 2 -12.43 43.37 -20.16
N ARG A 3 -11.19 42.93 -19.95
CA ARG A 3 -10.87 41.84 -18.98
C ARG A 3 -11.42 42.10 -17.58
N ARG A 4 -11.11 43.29 -17.04
CA ARG A 4 -11.48 43.69 -15.69
C ARG A 4 -12.98 43.85 -15.57
N THR A 5 -13.64 44.36 -16.61
CA THR A 5 -15.11 44.47 -16.66
C THR A 5 -15.77 43.10 -16.66
N VAL A 6 -15.33 42.17 -17.52
CA VAL A 6 -15.89 40.81 -17.59
C VAL A 6 -15.68 40.06 -16.27
N LEU A 7 -14.47 40.13 -15.69
CA LEU A 7 -14.17 39.52 -14.40
C LEU A 7 -15.04 40.09 -13.27
N ALA A 8 -15.11 41.41 -13.14
CA ALA A 8 -15.91 42.05 -12.11
C ALA A 8 -17.40 41.74 -12.24
N VAL A 9 -17.95 41.74 -13.47
CA VAL A 9 -19.36 41.41 -13.70
C VAL A 9 -19.64 39.93 -13.42
N SER A 10 -18.71 39.03 -13.78
CA SER A 10 -18.83 37.59 -13.48
C SER A 10 -18.78 37.31 -11.98
N ASP A 11 -17.82 37.89 -11.26
CA ASP A 11 -17.70 37.75 -9.80
C ASP A 11 -18.96 38.27 -9.08
N LEU A 12 -19.47 39.44 -9.51
CA LEU A 12 -20.72 40.01 -8.99
C LEU A 12 -21.92 39.11 -9.29
N TRP A 13 -22.01 38.54 -10.48
CA TRP A 13 -23.11 37.65 -10.86
C TRP A 13 -23.10 36.36 -10.03
N VAL A 14 -21.94 35.73 -9.86
CA VAL A 14 -21.80 34.52 -9.03
C VAL A 14 -22.17 34.81 -7.58
N SER A 15 -21.72 35.95 -7.02
CA SER A 15 -22.10 36.37 -5.67
C SER A 15 -23.61 36.61 -5.55
N CYS A 16 -24.19 37.32 -6.51
CA CYS A 16 -25.64 37.59 -6.57
C CYS A 16 -26.45 36.30 -6.63
N LYS A 17 -26.05 35.34 -7.48
CA LYS A 17 -26.74 34.06 -7.62
C LYS A 17 -26.73 33.24 -6.33
N ASN A 18 -25.66 33.32 -5.54
CA ASN A 18 -25.57 32.62 -4.25
C ASN A 18 -26.42 33.27 -3.14
N GLU A 19 -26.51 34.60 -3.10
CA GLU A 19 -27.26 35.32 -2.06
C GLU A 19 -28.77 35.43 -2.37
N PHE A 20 -29.17 35.56 -3.63
CA PHE A 20 -30.56 35.83 -4.04
C PHE A 20 -31.46 34.60 -4.21
N MET A 21 -31.02 33.40 -3.82
CA MET A 21 -31.73 32.11 -4.02
C MET A 21 -33.16 32.04 -3.41
N SER A 22 -33.65 33.05 -2.69
CA SER A 22 -34.89 33.00 -1.91
C SER A 22 -35.97 34.06 -2.24
N GLY A 23 -35.78 34.97 -3.20
CA GLY A 23 -36.70 36.11 -3.41
C GLY A 23 -37.61 36.08 -4.65
N ASP A 24 -37.04 36.06 -5.86
CA ASP A 24 -37.80 36.19 -7.12
C ASP A 24 -37.11 35.42 -8.27
N GLN A 25 -37.63 34.22 -8.57
CA GLN A 25 -37.08 33.35 -9.61
C GLN A 25 -37.19 33.96 -11.02
N ALA A 26 -38.21 34.78 -11.30
CA ALA A 26 -38.39 35.39 -12.61
C ALA A 26 -37.35 36.48 -12.87
N MET A 27 -36.98 37.25 -11.83
CA MET A 27 -35.90 38.23 -11.91
C MET A 27 -34.53 37.57 -12.10
N ILE A 28 -34.26 36.47 -11.39
CA ILE A 28 -33.03 35.69 -11.56
C ILE A 28 -32.90 35.16 -12.99
N LEU A 29 -33.99 34.64 -13.57
CA LEU A 29 -34.00 34.18 -14.97
C LEU A 29 -33.72 35.32 -15.96
N ARG A 30 -34.31 36.50 -15.76
CA ARG A 30 -34.03 37.68 -16.60
C ARG A 30 -32.57 38.11 -16.51
N LEU A 31 -32.03 38.19 -15.30
CA LEU A 31 -30.63 38.55 -15.08
C LEU A 31 -29.66 37.50 -15.65
N GLN A 32 -30.00 36.21 -15.57
CA GLN A 32 -29.22 35.14 -16.21
C GLN A 32 -29.17 35.33 -17.72
N VAL A 33 -30.29 35.69 -18.37
CA VAL A 33 -30.34 35.94 -19.82
C VAL A 33 -29.48 37.16 -20.19
N GLU A 34 -29.56 38.25 -19.43
CA GLU A 34 -28.72 39.44 -19.68
C GLU A 34 -27.23 39.12 -19.48
N PHE A 35 -26.88 38.36 -18.43
CA PHE A 35 -25.53 37.91 -18.18
C PHE A 35 -25.00 37.02 -19.32
N ASP A 36 -25.79 36.04 -19.75
CA ASP A 36 -25.45 35.15 -20.87
C ASP A 36 -25.14 35.93 -22.16
N HIS A 37 -25.98 36.91 -22.51
CA HIS A 37 -25.75 37.77 -23.69
C HIS A 37 -24.57 38.71 -23.52
N PHE A 38 -24.33 39.24 -22.32
CA PHE A 38 -23.14 40.04 -22.03
C PHE A 38 -21.87 39.22 -22.28
N MET A 39 -21.85 37.95 -21.85
CA MET A 39 -20.72 37.05 -22.03
C MET A 39 -20.51 36.70 -23.50
N LEU A 40 -21.58 36.35 -24.23
CA LEU A 40 -21.53 36.07 -25.67
C LEU A 40 -21.01 37.26 -26.48
N ARG A 41 -21.58 38.45 -26.27
CA ARG A 41 -21.17 39.68 -26.99
C ARG A 41 -19.73 40.07 -26.67
N SER A 42 -19.31 39.86 -25.42
CA SER A 42 -17.92 40.07 -25.03
C SER A 42 -16.98 39.14 -25.80
N MET A 43 -17.34 37.86 -25.92
CA MET A 43 -16.57 36.89 -26.72
C MET A 43 -16.48 37.25 -28.20
N ILE A 44 -17.62 37.60 -28.82
CA ILE A 44 -17.67 38.04 -30.23
C ILE A 44 -16.79 39.29 -30.43
N ALA A 45 -16.93 40.29 -29.56
CA ALA A 45 -16.14 41.52 -29.64
C ALA A 45 -14.64 41.26 -29.52
N ILE A 46 -14.22 40.30 -28.68
CA ILE A 46 -12.82 39.92 -28.53
C ILE A 46 -12.31 39.19 -29.79
N LEU A 47 -13.05 38.19 -30.27
CA LEU A 47 -12.66 37.39 -31.44
C LEU A 47 -12.59 38.23 -32.72
N THR A 48 -13.50 39.19 -32.90
CA THR A 48 -13.55 40.08 -34.08
C THR A 48 -12.44 41.13 -34.12
N THR A 49 -11.76 41.41 -33.01
CA THR A 49 -10.68 42.43 -32.99
C THR A 49 -9.42 42.00 -33.75
N ASN A 50 -9.24 40.70 -34.00
CA ASN A 50 -8.17 40.11 -34.83
C ASN A 50 -6.74 40.62 -34.52
N ARG A 51 -6.43 40.86 -33.22
CA ARG A 51 -5.11 41.34 -32.74
C ARG A 51 -4.26 40.19 -32.20
N GLN A 52 -2.93 40.36 -32.24
CA GLN A 52 -2.00 39.45 -31.55
C GLN A 52 -2.29 39.42 -30.04
N GLY A 53 -2.39 38.21 -29.46
CA GLY A 53 -2.64 38.01 -28.03
C GLY A 53 -4.11 37.84 -27.62
N VAL A 54 -5.05 37.86 -28.57
CA VAL A 54 -6.49 37.61 -28.30
C VAL A 54 -6.71 36.24 -27.64
N TRP A 55 -6.03 35.19 -28.10
CA TRP A 55 -6.16 33.85 -27.54
C TRP A 55 -5.65 33.74 -26.10
N THR A 56 -4.56 34.45 -25.76
CA THR A 56 -4.06 34.53 -24.38
C THR A 56 -5.06 35.19 -23.43
N PHE A 57 -5.87 36.13 -23.94
CA PHE A 57 -6.94 36.72 -23.15
C PHE A 57 -8.10 35.74 -22.97
N LEU A 58 -8.52 35.09 -24.06
CA LEU A 58 -9.64 34.14 -24.05
C LEU A 58 -9.35 32.96 -23.13
N SER A 59 -8.11 32.48 -23.09
CA SER A 59 -7.74 31.35 -22.24
C SER A 59 -7.98 31.56 -20.75
N VAL A 60 -8.18 32.79 -20.27
CA VAL A 60 -8.46 33.13 -18.85
C VAL A 60 -9.85 33.77 -18.69
N PHE A 61 -10.77 33.52 -19.62
CA PHE A 61 -12.13 34.07 -19.56
C PHE A 61 -12.96 33.37 -18.47
N PRO A 62 -13.72 34.12 -17.63
CA PRO A 62 -14.48 33.53 -16.53
C PRO A 62 -15.82 32.95 -17.04
N PHE A 63 -16.01 31.64 -16.95
CA PHE A 63 -17.26 30.98 -17.39
C PHE A 63 -18.23 30.66 -16.26
N ASP A 64 -17.84 30.97 -15.02
CA ASP A 64 -18.67 30.72 -13.85
C ASP A 64 -19.99 31.51 -13.97
N GLY A 65 -21.11 30.83 -13.70
CA GLY A 65 -22.44 31.42 -13.74
C GLY A 65 -23.09 31.53 -15.13
N VAL A 66 -22.39 31.20 -16.22
CA VAL A 66 -22.99 31.11 -17.57
C VAL A 66 -23.92 29.88 -17.66
N SER A 67 -25.06 29.98 -18.33
CA SER A 67 -25.98 28.86 -18.52
C SER A 67 -25.46 27.80 -19.49
N GLU A 68 -25.96 26.55 -19.38
CA GLU A 68 -25.58 25.45 -20.28
C GLU A 68 -25.82 25.80 -21.76
N SER A 69 -27.02 26.32 -22.09
CA SER A 69 -27.36 26.64 -23.47
C SER A 69 -26.44 27.71 -24.06
N MET A 70 -26.10 28.73 -23.26
CA MET A 70 -25.18 29.77 -23.70
C MET A 70 -23.75 29.26 -23.84
N MET A 71 -23.31 28.31 -23.00
CA MET A 71 -21.98 27.69 -23.14
C MET A 71 -21.81 26.97 -24.48
N TRP A 72 -22.84 26.27 -24.96
CA TRP A 72 -22.85 25.68 -26.30
C TRP A 72 -22.80 26.74 -27.41
N HIS A 73 -23.55 27.83 -27.27
CA HIS A 73 -23.54 28.93 -28.26
C HIS A 73 -22.16 29.59 -28.31
N ILE A 74 -21.57 29.91 -27.16
CA ILE A 74 -20.23 30.48 -27.07
C ILE A 74 -19.20 29.55 -27.73
N LEU A 75 -19.28 28.23 -27.48
CA LEU A 75 -18.40 27.26 -28.12
C LEU A 75 -18.50 27.31 -29.65
N TRP A 76 -19.71 27.39 -30.19
CA TRP A 76 -19.95 27.49 -31.63
C TRP A 76 -19.40 28.81 -32.21
N VAL A 77 -19.54 29.94 -31.50
CA VAL A 77 -18.95 31.23 -31.89
C VAL A 77 -17.42 31.19 -31.89
N VAL A 78 -16.81 30.51 -30.91
CA VAL A 78 -15.36 30.30 -30.85
C VAL A 78 -14.86 29.54 -32.07
N TYR A 79 -15.58 28.52 -32.52
CA TYR A 79 -15.24 27.76 -33.73
C TYR A 79 -15.37 28.60 -35.00
N ASN A 80 -16.35 29.51 -35.04
CA ASN A 80 -16.60 30.39 -36.19
C ASN A 80 -15.88 31.75 -36.17
N ASN A 81 -14.76 31.87 -35.44
CA ASN A 81 -13.96 33.12 -35.39
C ASN A 81 -14.77 34.36 -34.96
N GLY A 82 -15.77 34.19 -34.09
CA GLY A 82 -16.61 35.30 -33.65
C GLY A 82 -17.73 35.66 -34.64
N ARG A 83 -17.91 34.90 -35.74
CA ARG A 83 -19.08 35.06 -36.61
C ARG A 83 -20.26 34.37 -35.96
N ASP A 84 -21.35 35.11 -35.79
CA ASP A 84 -22.63 34.55 -35.39
C ASP A 84 -23.54 34.38 -36.61
N GLU A 85 -24.20 33.22 -36.76
CA GLU A 85 -25.14 32.95 -37.87
C GLU A 85 -26.29 33.98 -37.87
N LEU A 86 -26.48 34.65 -36.74
CA LEU A 86 -27.57 35.57 -36.44
C LEU A 86 -27.27 37.03 -36.80
N ASP A 87 -26.01 37.38 -37.08
CA ASP A 87 -25.66 38.70 -37.63
C ASP A 87 -26.27 38.88 -39.05
N GLU A 88 -26.58 37.78 -39.75
CA GLU A 88 -27.25 37.79 -41.05
C GLU A 88 -28.80 37.88 -40.96
N LEU A 89 -29.39 37.68 -39.76
CA LEU A 89 -30.86 37.57 -39.56
C LEU A 89 -31.49 38.71 -38.73
N GLY A 90 -30.76 39.79 -38.45
CA GLY A 90 -31.36 41.04 -37.96
C GLY A 90 -31.34 41.26 -36.43
N GLY A 91 -30.30 40.81 -35.73
CA GLY A 91 -29.89 41.41 -34.45
C GLY A 91 -30.65 40.99 -33.19
N LEU A 92 -31.61 40.06 -33.27
CA LEU A 92 -32.14 39.37 -32.10
C LEU A 92 -31.46 38.02 -31.97
N CYS A 93 -30.65 37.84 -30.93
CA CYS A 93 -29.95 36.59 -30.63
C CYS A 93 -30.96 35.64 -29.94
N PRO A 94 -31.49 34.58 -30.58
CA PRO A 94 -32.47 33.70 -29.97
C PRO A 94 -31.81 32.85 -28.89
N TYR A 95 -32.43 32.76 -27.73
CA TYR A 95 -32.01 31.81 -26.71
C TYR A 95 -32.43 30.39 -27.16
N PHE A 96 -31.52 29.66 -27.79
CA PHE A 96 -31.78 28.30 -28.23
C PHE A 96 -31.87 27.33 -27.05
N SER A 97 -32.48 26.17 -27.27
CA SER A 97 -32.50 25.10 -26.28
C SER A 97 -31.18 24.33 -26.29
N VAL A 98 -30.82 23.73 -25.15
CA VAL A 98 -29.68 22.82 -25.06
C VAL A 98 -29.79 21.68 -26.08
N SER A 99 -30.99 21.14 -26.30
CA SER A 99 -31.24 20.09 -27.30
C SER A 99 -30.93 20.51 -28.74
N TYR A 100 -31.18 21.78 -29.09
CA TYR A 100 -30.81 22.29 -30.41
C TYR A 100 -29.30 22.23 -30.61
N TRP A 101 -28.54 22.73 -29.62
CA TRP A 101 -27.08 22.74 -29.69
C TRP A 101 -26.49 21.33 -29.70
N LYS A 102 -27.02 20.43 -28.86
CA LYS A 102 -26.61 19.02 -28.84
C LYS A 102 -26.73 18.39 -30.23
N ASN A 103 -27.87 18.58 -30.91
CA ASN A 103 -28.06 18.08 -32.26
C ASN A 103 -27.09 18.74 -33.25
N LYS A 104 -26.89 20.05 -33.15
CA LYS A 104 -25.98 20.79 -34.03
C LYS A 104 -24.53 20.29 -33.92
N PHE A 105 -24.04 20.05 -32.71
CA PHE A 105 -22.69 19.52 -32.47
C PHE A 105 -22.53 18.03 -32.80
N GLN A 106 -23.64 17.31 -33.08
CA GLN A 106 -23.59 15.95 -33.65
C GLN A 106 -23.44 15.94 -35.17
N GLU A 107 -23.60 17.09 -35.85
CA GLU A 107 -23.44 17.18 -37.30
C GLU A 107 -21.96 17.12 -37.71
N VAL A 108 -21.67 16.34 -38.76
CA VAL A 108 -20.32 16.16 -39.32
C VAL A 108 -19.70 17.49 -39.79
N THR A 109 -20.53 18.45 -40.17
CA THR A 109 -20.13 19.80 -40.57
C THR A 109 -19.40 20.55 -39.47
N VAL A 110 -19.80 20.39 -38.21
CA VAL A 110 -19.18 21.06 -37.06
C VAL A 110 -17.79 20.49 -36.76
N GLN A 111 -17.60 19.18 -36.94
CA GLN A 111 -16.28 18.54 -36.83
C GLN A 111 -15.29 19.10 -37.88
N TYR A 112 -15.77 19.40 -39.09
CA TYR A 112 -14.93 20.03 -40.11
C TYR A 112 -14.57 21.48 -39.75
N LEU A 113 -15.52 22.25 -39.22
CA LEU A 113 -15.28 23.63 -38.77
C LEU A 113 -14.18 23.69 -37.70
N PHE A 114 -14.19 22.73 -36.77
CA PHE A 114 -13.14 22.65 -35.76
C PHE A 114 -11.76 22.34 -36.36
N LYS A 115 -11.68 21.41 -37.31
CA LYS A 115 -10.42 21.10 -38.03
C LYS A 115 -9.90 22.28 -38.84
N GLU A 116 -10.78 22.97 -39.55
CA GLU A 116 -10.44 24.19 -40.29
C GLU A 116 -9.92 25.27 -39.34
N LYS A 117 -10.61 25.46 -38.21
CA LYS A 117 -10.22 26.40 -37.17
C LYS A 117 -8.81 26.10 -36.64
N LEU A 118 -8.47 24.84 -36.37
CA LEU A 118 -7.13 24.45 -35.91
C LEU A 118 -6.05 24.78 -36.95
N SER A 119 -6.30 24.51 -38.22
CA SER A 119 -5.33 24.79 -39.30
C SER A 119 -5.00 26.28 -39.44
N SER A 120 -5.88 27.17 -38.97
CA SER A 120 -5.70 28.62 -39.02
C SER A 120 -4.87 29.20 -37.87
N LEU A 121 -4.68 28.47 -36.77
CA LEU A 121 -4.07 28.98 -35.53
C LEU A 121 -2.57 28.70 -35.48
N THR A 122 -1.81 29.64 -34.91
CA THR A 122 -0.41 29.38 -34.54
C THR A 122 -0.32 28.44 -33.33
N ILE A 123 0.84 27.82 -33.11
CA ILE A 123 1.09 26.90 -31.97
C ILE A 123 0.75 27.55 -30.62
N SER A 124 1.10 28.83 -30.42
CA SER A 124 0.78 29.55 -29.17
C SER A 124 -0.73 29.79 -29.01
N GLU A 125 -1.44 30.02 -30.11
CA GLU A 125 -2.89 30.24 -30.09
C GLU A 125 -3.67 28.96 -29.88
N SER A 126 -3.22 27.83 -30.45
CA SER A 126 -3.80 26.52 -30.18
C SER A 126 -3.57 26.08 -28.73
N GLN A 127 -2.41 26.36 -28.14
CA GLN A 127 -2.17 26.16 -26.70
C GLN A 127 -3.13 26.95 -25.81
N ASN A 128 -3.53 28.14 -26.24
CA ASN A 128 -4.48 28.99 -25.53
C ASN A 128 -5.93 28.54 -25.75
N LEU A 129 -6.27 28.04 -26.95
CA LEU A 129 -7.56 27.41 -27.22
C LEU A 129 -7.77 26.18 -26.32
N LEU A 130 -6.75 25.34 -26.11
CA LEU A 130 -6.84 24.21 -25.18
C LEU A 130 -7.13 24.68 -23.74
N CYS A 131 -6.47 25.76 -23.28
CA CYS A 131 -6.75 26.34 -21.97
C CYS A 131 -8.15 26.96 -21.87
N LEU A 132 -8.64 27.57 -22.94
CA LEU A 132 -10.02 28.07 -23.04
C LEU A 132 -11.03 26.92 -22.84
N LEU A 133 -10.89 25.85 -23.62
CA LEU A 133 -11.74 24.65 -23.54
C LEU A 133 -11.69 23.99 -22.17
N TYR A 134 -10.50 23.91 -21.57
CA TYR A 134 -10.31 23.45 -20.20
C TYR A 134 -11.14 24.30 -19.22
N ASN A 135 -10.96 25.63 -19.22
CA ASN A 135 -11.65 26.52 -18.30
C ASN A 135 -13.17 26.54 -18.51
N MET A 136 -13.64 26.42 -19.75
CA MET A 136 -15.05 26.20 -20.05
C MET A 136 -15.55 24.93 -19.35
N SER A 137 -14.80 23.84 -19.41
CA SER A 137 -15.17 22.55 -18.81
C SER A 137 -15.13 22.54 -17.28
N ILE A 138 -14.14 23.20 -16.63
CA ILE A 138 -14.05 23.19 -15.16
C ILE A 138 -15.18 23.97 -14.48
N SER A 139 -15.75 24.94 -15.20
CA SER A 139 -16.86 25.78 -14.70
C SER A 139 -18.21 25.05 -14.66
N ARG A 140 -18.28 23.80 -15.14
CA ARG A 140 -19.51 23.02 -15.32
C ARG A 140 -19.65 21.96 -14.23
N ASN A 141 -20.89 21.47 -14.07
CA ASN A 141 -21.19 20.37 -13.16
C ASN A 141 -21.40 19.06 -13.94
N GLU A 142 -20.68 18.00 -13.57
CA GLU A 142 -20.73 16.70 -14.25
C GLU A 142 -22.12 16.06 -14.24
N SER A 143 -22.87 16.21 -13.14
CA SER A 143 -24.20 15.59 -12.96
C SER A 143 -25.26 16.14 -13.91
N THR A 144 -25.13 17.40 -14.33
CA THR A 144 -26.11 18.09 -15.17
C THR A 144 -25.65 18.23 -16.62
N GLU A 145 -24.37 18.51 -16.85
CA GLU A 145 -23.84 18.96 -18.14
C GLU A 145 -22.85 17.94 -18.75
N LYS A 146 -23.04 16.64 -18.47
CA LYS A 146 -22.14 15.55 -18.86
C LYS A 146 -21.79 15.54 -20.36
N GLU A 147 -22.77 15.78 -21.22
CA GLU A 147 -22.59 15.75 -22.68
C GLU A 147 -21.70 16.89 -23.18
N TYR A 148 -21.83 18.10 -22.61
CA TYR A 148 -21.00 19.25 -22.97
C TYR A 148 -19.53 18.99 -22.67
N ILE A 149 -19.25 18.51 -21.44
CA ILE A 149 -17.90 18.15 -21.01
C ILE A 149 -17.36 17.01 -21.88
N SER A 150 -18.20 16.01 -22.19
CA SER A 150 -17.82 14.90 -23.07
C SER A 150 -17.39 15.39 -24.45
N THR A 151 -18.14 16.31 -25.07
CA THR A 151 -17.77 16.89 -26.37
C THR A 151 -16.42 17.59 -26.27
N ILE A 152 -16.20 18.44 -25.27
CA ILE A 152 -14.91 19.13 -25.12
C ILE A 152 -13.75 18.14 -24.93
N ILE A 153 -13.93 17.07 -24.14
CA ILE A 153 -12.90 16.03 -23.97
C ILE A 153 -12.54 15.39 -25.31
N LYS A 154 -13.54 15.05 -26.14
CA LYS A 154 -13.32 14.50 -27.49
C LYS A 154 -12.53 15.47 -28.36
N GLU A 155 -12.90 16.74 -28.35
CA GLU A 155 -12.25 17.79 -29.14
C GLU A 155 -10.80 18.01 -28.69
N ILE A 156 -10.53 18.05 -27.38
CA ILE A 156 -9.15 18.15 -26.86
C ILE A 156 -8.33 16.92 -27.24
N PHE A 157 -8.92 15.72 -27.17
CA PHE A 157 -8.27 14.47 -27.59
C PHE A 157 -7.94 14.49 -29.09
N GLU A 158 -8.87 14.91 -29.95
CA GLU A 158 -8.66 15.00 -31.39
C GLU A 158 -7.60 16.06 -31.76
N ILE A 159 -7.61 17.23 -31.10
CA ILE A 159 -6.52 18.21 -31.24
C ILE A 159 -5.21 17.55 -30.85
N SER A 160 -5.08 17.14 -29.59
CA SER A 160 -3.78 16.90 -28.98
C SER A 160 -3.12 15.60 -29.42
N LEU A 161 -3.90 14.59 -29.83
CA LEU A 161 -3.39 13.24 -30.08
C LEU A 161 -3.67 12.70 -31.48
N GLN A 162 -4.65 13.22 -32.22
CA GLN A 162 -4.94 12.74 -33.59
C GLN A 162 -4.36 13.64 -34.68
N SER A 163 -4.00 14.89 -34.37
CA SER A 163 -3.56 15.85 -35.38
C SER A 163 -2.04 15.73 -35.65
N PRO A 164 -1.61 15.19 -36.81
CA PRO A 164 -0.17 14.96 -37.09
C PRO A 164 0.63 16.23 -37.33
N GLN A 165 -0.03 17.39 -37.43
CA GLN A 165 0.57 18.69 -37.75
C GLN A 165 1.07 19.46 -36.51
N LEU A 166 0.83 18.94 -35.30
CA LEU A 166 1.15 19.62 -34.05
C LEU A 166 2.54 19.23 -33.53
N SER A 167 3.17 20.17 -32.79
CA SER A 167 4.46 19.94 -32.15
C SER A 167 4.34 19.10 -30.88
N ASP A 168 5.41 18.44 -30.47
CA ASP A 168 5.45 17.65 -29.22
C ASP A 168 4.98 18.47 -27.99
N ASN A 169 5.33 19.76 -27.94
CA ASN A 169 4.89 20.68 -26.88
C ASN A 169 3.35 20.86 -26.79
N MET A 170 2.63 20.70 -27.91
CA MET A 170 1.16 20.73 -27.93
C MET A 170 0.56 19.45 -27.38
N THR A 171 1.13 18.31 -27.77
CA THR A 171 0.75 16.99 -27.28
C THR A 171 0.91 16.92 -25.77
N GLU A 172 2.04 17.37 -25.22
CA GLU A 172 2.28 17.45 -23.77
C GLU A 172 1.24 18.30 -23.04
N LYS A 173 0.95 19.50 -23.55
CA LYS A 173 -0.03 20.39 -22.93
C LYS A 173 -1.45 19.79 -22.98
N GLY A 174 -1.80 19.14 -24.08
CA GLY A 174 -3.06 18.44 -24.25
C GLY A 174 -3.22 17.26 -23.30
N LYS A 175 -2.19 16.41 -23.17
CA LYS A 175 -2.14 15.31 -22.20
C LYS A 175 -2.39 15.82 -20.78
N HIS A 176 -1.64 16.83 -20.34
CA HIS A 176 -1.78 17.40 -19.01
C HIS A 176 -3.20 17.96 -18.76
N ILE A 177 -3.82 18.60 -19.76
CA ILE A 177 -5.21 19.09 -19.67
C ILE A 177 -6.21 17.93 -19.55
N LEU A 178 -6.05 16.89 -20.37
CA LEU A 178 -6.91 15.70 -20.32
C LEU A 178 -6.80 14.99 -18.97
N VAL A 179 -5.58 14.84 -18.44
CA VAL A 179 -5.35 14.27 -17.10
C VAL A 179 -6.12 15.04 -16.05
N LYS A 180 -6.01 16.38 -16.03
CA LYS A 180 -6.76 17.21 -15.07
C LYS A 180 -8.27 17.09 -15.21
N LEU A 181 -8.79 17.06 -16.44
CA LEU A 181 -10.23 16.93 -16.68
C LEU A 181 -10.78 15.57 -16.24
N ILE A 182 -10.09 14.48 -16.56
CA ILE A 182 -10.53 13.13 -16.20
C ILE A 182 -10.39 12.89 -14.70
N THR A 183 -9.35 13.42 -14.05
CA THR A 183 -9.22 13.37 -12.59
C THR A 183 -10.39 14.09 -11.89
N ARG A 184 -10.89 15.20 -12.46
CA ARG A 184 -12.08 15.90 -11.95
C ARG A 184 -13.39 15.17 -12.28
N TYR A 185 -13.50 14.64 -13.50
CA TYR A 185 -14.72 14.02 -14.05
C TYR A 185 -14.50 12.56 -14.39
N ASN A 186 -14.28 11.76 -13.37
CA ASN A 186 -13.84 10.38 -13.50
C ASN A 186 -14.82 9.48 -14.29
N SER A 187 -16.13 9.75 -14.23
CA SER A 187 -17.12 8.96 -15.02
C SER A 187 -17.04 9.18 -16.53
N LEU A 188 -16.24 10.16 -16.97
CA LEU A 188 -15.96 10.49 -18.37
C LEU A 188 -14.73 9.76 -18.92
N PHE A 189 -14.04 8.93 -18.13
CA PHE A 189 -12.94 8.09 -18.61
C PHE A 189 -13.34 7.28 -19.85
N LYS A 190 -14.55 6.72 -19.87
CA LYS A 190 -15.09 5.96 -21.01
C LYS A 190 -15.21 6.75 -22.31
N VAL A 191 -15.24 8.09 -22.25
CA VAL A 191 -15.22 8.93 -23.45
C VAL A 191 -13.87 8.76 -24.17
N LEU A 192 -12.76 8.72 -23.44
CA LEU A 192 -11.44 8.49 -24.02
C LEU A 192 -11.30 7.08 -24.61
N ILE A 193 -11.82 6.07 -23.91
CA ILE A 193 -11.82 4.67 -24.40
C ILE A 193 -12.55 4.57 -25.75
N ARG A 194 -13.75 5.16 -25.85
CA ARG A 194 -14.53 5.12 -27.10
C ARG A 194 -13.85 5.88 -28.24
N GLN A 195 -13.20 7.00 -27.93
CA GLN A 195 -12.46 7.78 -28.93
C GLN A 195 -11.25 7.03 -29.50
N LEU A 196 -10.57 6.20 -28.69
CA LEU A 196 -9.50 5.33 -29.20
C LEU A 196 -10.02 4.31 -30.21
N LEU A 197 -11.21 3.73 -29.97
CA LEU A 197 -11.83 2.77 -30.86
C LEU A 197 -12.29 3.41 -32.19
N GLU A 198 -12.90 4.59 -32.12
CA GLU A 198 -13.47 5.28 -33.28
C GLU A 198 -12.41 5.72 -34.31
N HIS A 199 -11.18 5.99 -33.87
CA HIS A 199 -10.14 6.61 -34.71
C HIS A 199 -8.99 5.67 -35.13
N ASP A 200 -8.97 4.41 -34.70
CA ASP A 200 -7.88 3.44 -34.92
C ASP A 200 -6.49 4.07 -34.75
N SER A 201 -6.34 4.79 -33.64
CA SER A 201 -5.19 5.65 -33.42
C SER A 201 -3.92 4.83 -33.23
N ASN A 202 -2.88 5.11 -34.01
CA ASN A 202 -1.54 4.50 -33.86
C ASN A 202 -0.55 5.43 -33.13
N ASN A 203 -1.05 6.47 -32.45
CA ASN A 203 -0.19 7.45 -31.78
C ASN A 203 0.28 6.94 -30.41
N GLU A 204 1.57 6.65 -30.28
CA GLU A 204 2.23 6.24 -29.03
C GLU A 204 2.05 7.24 -27.88
N ALA A 205 1.79 8.52 -28.17
CA ALA A 205 1.49 9.51 -27.12
C ALA A 205 0.25 9.15 -26.28
N CYS A 206 -0.66 8.32 -26.81
CA CYS A 206 -1.78 7.78 -26.04
C CYS A 206 -1.32 6.87 -24.90
N ILE A 207 -0.24 6.10 -25.08
CA ILE A 207 0.30 5.25 -24.01
C ILE A 207 0.82 6.10 -22.85
N GLU A 208 1.46 7.22 -23.15
CA GLU A 208 1.92 8.17 -22.13
C GLU A 208 0.74 8.82 -21.40
N LEU A 209 -0.30 9.25 -22.13
CA LEU A 209 -1.52 9.78 -21.52
C LEU A 209 -2.11 8.79 -20.50
N PHE A 210 -2.33 7.54 -20.91
CA PHE A 210 -2.89 6.51 -20.02
C PHE A 210 -1.93 6.13 -18.88
N CYS A 211 -0.66 6.53 -18.97
CA CYS A 211 0.26 6.43 -17.84
C CYS A 211 0.11 7.53 -16.80
N GLU A 212 -0.31 8.72 -17.23
CA GLU A 212 -0.48 9.89 -16.36
C GLU A 212 -1.89 9.96 -15.76
N LEU A 213 -2.87 9.25 -16.33
CA LEU A 213 -4.26 9.23 -15.84
C LEU A 213 -4.39 8.57 -14.45
N HIS A 214 -5.26 9.14 -13.61
CA HIS A 214 -5.59 8.63 -12.27
C HIS A 214 -6.64 7.50 -12.34
N ILE A 215 -6.33 6.43 -13.08
CA ILE A 215 -7.24 5.30 -13.36
C ILE A 215 -7.69 4.59 -12.07
N HIS A 216 -6.90 4.65 -11.00
CA HIS A 216 -7.21 3.98 -9.73
C HIS A 216 -8.49 4.47 -9.04
N VAL A 217 -8.97 5.68 -9.38
CA VAL A 217 -10.22 6.22 -8.83
C VAL A 217 -11.42 5.78 -9.69
N TRP A 218 -11.19 5.29 -10.91
CA TRP A 218 -12.23 4.95 -11.88
C TRP A 218 -12.87 3.59 -11.61
N SER A 219 -14.20 3.57 -11.54
CA SER A 219 -15.01 2.35 -11.44
C SER A 219 -15.67 2.00 -12.78
N PRO A 220 -15.14 1.03 -13.54
CA PRO A 220 -15.70 0.62 -14.84
C PRO A 220 -17.04 -0.12 -14.69
N ASP A 221 -17.95 0.08 -15.65
CA ASP A 221 -19.15 -0.74 -15.82
C ASP A 221 -18.84 -2.04 -16.59
N ASP A 222 -19.82 -2.93 -16.74
CA ASP A 222 -19.60 -4.24 -17.38
C ASP A 222 -19.23 -4.10 -18.87
N ASP A 223 -19.86 -3.14 -19.56
CA ASP A 223 -19.59 -2.82 -20.97
C ASP A 223 -18.15 -2.31 -21.14
N ASP A 224 -17.67 -1.47 -20.21
CA ASP A 224 -16.30 -0.97 -20.20
C ASP A 224 -15.28 -2.13 -20.03
N ILE A 225 -15.54 -3.09 -19.13
CA ILE A 225 -14.68 -4.27 -18.94
C ILE A 225 -14.68 -5.19 -20.17
N ASP A 226 -15.85 -5.41 -20.79
CA ASP A 226 -15.97 -6.23 -22.01
C ASP A 226 -15.15 -5.64 -23.15
N LEU A 227 -15.25 -4.32 -23.37
CA LEU A 227 -14.52 -3.63 -24.42
C LEU A 227 -13.01 -3.71 -24.23
N ILE A 228 -12.51 -3.48 -23.01
CA ILE A 228 -11.07 -3.56 -22.70
C ILE A 228 -10.57 -5.01 -22.84
N SER A 229 -11.38 -5.99 -22.45
CA SER A 229 -11.05 -7.41 -22.58
C SER A 229 -11.01 -7.85 -24.05
N GLU A 230 -11.92 -7.34 -24.88
CA GLU A 230 -11.87 -7.52 -26.33
C GLU A 230 -10.57 -6.96 -26.92
N TRP A 231 -10.10 -5.80 -26.45
CA TRP A 231 -8.82 -5.23 -26.88
C TRP A 231 -7.62 -6.13 -26.58
N LEU A 232 -7.63 -6.88 -25.47
CA LEU A 232 -6.58 -7.84 -25.15
C LEU A 232 -6.65 -9.10 -26.01
N ILE A 233 -7.85 -9.61 -26.27
CA ILE A 233 -8.06 -10.91 -26.91
C ILE A 233 -7.96 -10.81 -28.44
N ALA A 234 -8.58 -9.79 -29.04
CA ALA A 234 -8.75 -9.66 -30.48
C ALA A 234 -7.55 -9.01 -31.19
N TYR A 235 -6.85 -8.10 -30.52
CA TYR A 235 -5.74 -7.35 -31.11
C TYR A 235 -4.38 -7.96 -30.76
N PRO A 236 -3.39 -7.93 -31.69
CA PRO A 236 -2.07 -8.49 -31.43
C PRO A 236 -1.34 -7.76 -30.29
N ILE A 237 -0.35 -8.43 -29.70
CA ILE A 237 0.42 -7.92 -28.55
C ILE A 237 1.10 -6.57 -28.83
N GLU A 238 1.43 -6.30 -30.09
CA GLU A 238 2.09 -5.07 -30.51
C GLU A 238 1.13 -3.89 -30.68
N HIS A 239 -0.17 -4.18 -30.77
CA HIS A 239 -1.19 -3.18 -31.04
C HIS A 239 -1.34 -2.17 -29.89
N LEU A 240 -1.59 -0.90 -30.25
CA LEU A 240 -1.74 0.18 -29.28
C LEU A 240 -2.87 -0.12 -28.27
N LEU A 241 -4.05 -0.52 -28.76
CA LEU A 241 -5.21 -0.83 -27.90
C LEU A 241 -4.94 -1.97 -26.92
N ASN A 242 -4.18 -2.99 -27.34
CA ASN A 242 -3.80 -4.09 -26.46
C ASN A 242 -2.87 -3.60 -25.34
N ARG A 243 -1.84 -2.81 -25.67
CA ARG A 243 -0.94 -2.20 -24.69
C ARG A 243 -1.66 -1.24 -23.74
N ILE A 244 -2.60 -0.44 -24.23
CA ILE A 244 -3.45 0.44 -23.42
C ILE A 244 -4.33 -0.38 -22.47
N ALA A 245 -4.96 -1.46 -22.95
CA ALA A 245 -5.77 -2.34 -22.10
C ALA A 245 -4.95 -2.91 -20.93
N ARG A 246 -3.69 -3.31 -21.18
CA ARG A 246 -2.77 -3.74 -20.11
C ARG A 246 -2.50 -2.63 -19.10
N ILE A 247 -2.26 -1.42 -19.57
CA ILE A 247 -2.01 -0.25 -18.71
C ILE A 247 -3.23 0.07 -17.85
N ILE A 248 -4.44 -0.03 -18.42
CA ILE A 248 -5.69 0.22 -17.69
C ILE A 248 -5.85 -0.81 -16.58
N PHE A 249 -5.79 -2.12 -16.88
CA PHE A 249 -5.94 -3.16 -15.86
C PHE A 249 -4.90 -3.03 -14.74
N SER A 250 -3.65 -2.76 -15.09
CA SER A 250 -2.57 -2.56 -14.11
C SER A 250 -2.70 -1.33 -13.21
N ARG A 251 -3.50 -0.33 -13.60
CA ARG A 251 -3.76 0.86 -12.79
C ARG A 251 -5.12 0.87 -12.12
N LEU A 252 -6.00 -0.09 -12.43
CA LEU A 252 -7.27 -0.21 -11.73
C LEU A 252 -7.04 -0.56 -10.27
N ASN A 253 -7.94 -0.08 -9.41
CA ASN A 253 -7.92 -0.40 -8.01
C ASN A 253 -8.65 -1.72 -7.75
N TRP A 254 -7.91 -2.82 -7.83
CA TRP A 254 -8.36 -4.16 -7.46
C TRP A 254 -8.36 -4.41 -5.95
N SER A 255 -8.10 -3.38 -5.14
CA SER A 255 -8.02 -3.49 -3.68
C SER A 255 -9.28 -2.94 -3.00
N TYR A 256 -9.23 -2.80 -1.67
CA TYR A 256 -10.37 -2.34 -0.88
C TYR A 256 -10.47 -0.81 -0.91
N ASP A 257 -11.69 -0.29 -0.94
CA ASP A 257 -11.95 1.14 -0.78
C ASP A 257 -11.58 1.56 0.66
N SER A 258 -10.72 2.58 0.74
CA SER A 258 -10.31 3.25 1.97
C SER A 258 -11.47 3.68 2.87
N ARG A 259 -12.66 3.98 2.32
CA ARG A 259 -13.81 4.50 3.06
C ARG A 259 -14.71 3.41 3.64
N ASN A 260 -15.03 2.40 2.83
CA ASN A 260 -16.05 1.40 3.18
C ASN A 260 -15.46 0.04 3.61
N LYS A 261 -14.15 -0.19 3.44
CA LYS A 261 -13.50 -1.50 3.65
C LYS A 261 -14.12 -2.65 2.83
N GLU A 262 -14.82 -2.31 1.75
CA GLU A 262 -15.33 -3.24 0.75
C GLU A 262 -14.44 -3.17 -0.49
N LEU A 263 -14.51 -4.18 -1.36
CA LEU A 263 -13.74 -4.15 -2.61
C LEU A 263 -14.18 -2.97 -3.47
N PHE A 264 -13.21 -2.24 -4.02
CA PHE A 264 -13.50 -1.10 -4.89
C PHE A 264 -14.17 -1.52 -6.21
N ILE A 265 -13.80 -2.70 -6.72
CA ILE A 265 -14.42 -3.35 -7.86
C ILE A 265 -15.08 -4.66 -7.39
N GLU A 266 -16.29 -4.93 -7.88
CA GLU A 266 -17.08 -6.12 -7.54
C GLU A 266 -16.37 -7.43 -7.94
N VAL A 267 -16.58 -8.48 -7.14
CA VAL A 267 -15.88 -9.78 -7.27
C VAL A 267 -16.14 -10.44 -8.62
N GLU A 268 -17.35 -10.29 -9.15
CA GLU A 268 -17.75 -10.82 -10.45
C GLU A 268 -16.85 -10.29 -11.57
N LYS A 269 -16.42 -9.02 -11.48
CA LYS A 269 -15.51 -8.40 -12.44
C LYS A 269 -14.07 -8.92 -12.28
N HIS A 270 -13.62 -9.18 -11.05
CA HIS A 270 -12.33 -9.84 -10.82
C HIS A 270 -12.30 -11.23 -11.48
N GLN A 271 -13.35 -12.02 -11.30
CA GLN A 271 -13.47 -13.37 -11.86
C GLN A 271 -13.54 -13.33 -13.39
N LYS A 272 -14.30 -12.39 -13.96
CA LYS A 272 -14.40 -12.18 -15.41
C LYS A 272 -13.04 -11.81 -16.02
N VAL A 273 -12.37 -10.80 -15.48
CA VAL A 273 -11.04 -10.38 -15.96
C VAL A 273 -10.02 -11.50 -15.83
N ALA A 274 -10.07 -12.33 -14.78
CA ALA A 274 -9.20 -13.50 -14.66
C ALA A 274 -9.39 -14.50 -15.82
N VAL A 275 -10.64 -14.74 -16.24
CA VAL A 275 -10.95 -15.59 -17.40
C VAL A 275 -10.51 -14.93 -18.71
N ASP A 276 -10.73 -13.62 -18.86
CA ASP A 276 -10.36 -12.89 -20.08
C ASP A 276 -8.84 -12.82 -20.27
N LEU A 277 -8.09 -12.66 -19.17
CA LEU A 277 -6.63 -12.77 -19.17
C LEU A 277 -6.16 -14.14 -19.64
N PHE A 278 -6.79 -15.23 -19.17
CA PHE A 278 -6.50 -16.57 -19.66
C PHE A 278 -6.88 -16.76 -21.14
N ALA A 279 -8.03 -16.23 -21.56
CA ALA A 279 -8.47 -16.26 -22.95
C ALA A 279 -7.48 -15.53 -23.88
N SER A 280 -6.92 -14.40 -23.43
CA SER A 280 -5.93 -13.63 -24.18
C SER A 280 -4.61 -14.39 -24.41
N LEU A 281 -4.15 -15.17 -23.43
CA LEU A 281 -2.96 -16.01 -23.60
C LEU A 281 -3.18 -17.10 -24.66
N ASN A 282 -4.39 -17.67 -24.71
CA ASN A 282 -4.75 -18.70 -25.67
C ASN A 282 -4.93 -18.14 -27.09
N SER A 283 -5.55 -16.96 -27.23
CA SER A 283 -5.74 -16.33 -28.55
C SER A 283 -4.39 -16.01 -29.21
N HIS A 284 -3.41 -15.56 -28.43
CA HIS A 284 -2.04 -15.27 -28.92
C HIS A 284 -1.15 -16.52 -29.02
N SER A 285 -1.66 -17.71 -28.72
CA SER A 285 -0.96 -19.00 -28.82
C SER A 285 0.35 -19.12 -28.02
N LEU A 286 0.52 -18.31 -26.99
CA LEU A 286 1.75 -18.21 -26.20
C LEU A 286 2.00 -19.39 -25.24
N MET A 287 1.06 -20.32 -25.16
CA MET A 287 1.05 -21.41 -24.18
C MET A 287 1.30 -22.80 -24.80
N LYS A 288 1.64 -22.90 -26.10
CA LYS A 288 1.74 -24.19 -26.82
C LYS A 288 3.05 -24.96 -26.60
N THR A 289 4.02 -24.40 -25.87
CA THR A 289 5.33 -25.03 -25.63
C THR A 289 5.73 -24.92 -24.15
N PRO A 290 5.95 -26.06 -23.45
CA PRO A 290 6.36 -26.06 -22.04
C PRO A 290 7.77 -25.48 -21.80
N LYS A 291 8.48 -25.08 -22.86
CA LYS A 291 9.85 -24.55 -22.79
C LYS A 291 9.94 -23.02 -22.82
N ASP A 292 8.91 -22.31 -23.28
CA ASP A 292 9.02 -20.86 -23.50
C ASP A 292 8.63 -20.03 -22.26
N CYS A 293 7.99 -20.66 -21.26
CA CYS A 293 7.76 -20.07 -19.93
C CYS A 293 8.90 -20.30 -18.93
N GLN A 294 10.03 -20.92 -19.33
CA GLN A 294 11.10 -21.39 -18.44
C GLN A 294 12.02 -20.29 -17.85
N ASN A 295 11.57 -19.05 -17.75
CA ASN A 295 12.39 -17.96 -17.18
C ASN A 295 11.54 -16.88 -16.52
N SER A 296 10.43 -17.23 -15.87
CA SER A 296 9.75 -16.31 -14.98
C SER A 296 10.35 -16.43 -13.57
N ASN A 297 11.55 -15.90 -13.38
CA ASN A 297 11.85 -15.29 -12.09
C ASN A 297 10.86 -14.12 -11.96
N LEU A 298 9.62 -14.43 -11.55
CA LEU A 298 8.66 -13.48 -11.01
C LEU A 298 9.25 -13.00 -9.68
N LYS A 299 10.36 -12.27 -9.77
CA LYS A 299 10.78 -11.35 -8.74
C LYS A 299 9.83 -10.18 -8.91
N GLU A 300 9.09 -9.96 -7.85
CA GLU A 300 8.15 -8.87 -7.61
C GLU A 300 8.50 -7.66 -8.46
N PHE A 301 7.65 -7.44 -9.45
CA PHE A 301 7.78 -6.28 -10.30
C PHE A 301 7.18 -5.12 -9.50
N GLY A 302 8.05 -4.28 -8.92
CA GLY A 302 7.65 -2.99 -8.41
C GLY A 302 6.80 -2.23 -9.45
N SER A 303 5.99 -1.29 -8.99
CA SER A 303 4.97 -0.63 -9.81
C SER A 303 5.47 -0.10 -11.17
N GLU A 304 6.70 0.42 -11.23
CA GLU A 304 7.37 0.85 -12.46
C GLU A 304 7.66 -0.29 -13.44
N THR A 305 8.10 -1.43 -12.92
CA THR A 305 8.41 -2.59 -13.75
C THR A 305 7.16 -3.27 -14.28
N LEU A 306 6.07 -3.30 -13.51
CA LEU A 306 4.76 -3.79 -13.98
C LEU A 306 4.22 -2.91 -15.13
N LEU A 307 4.39 -1.59 -15.01
CA LEU A 307 4.08 -0.67 -16.10
C LEU A 307 4.98 -0.87 -17.33
N SER A 308 6.26 -1.16 -17.13
CA SER A 308 7.18 -1.46 -18.24
C SER A 308 6.78 -2.75 -18.99
N LEU A 309 6.28 -3.76 -18.28
CA LEU A 309 5.76 -5.00 -18.87
C LEU A 309 4.46 -4.73 -19.64
N ALA A 310 3.55 -3.93 -19.08
CA ALA A 310 2.31 -3.53 -19.76
C ALA A 310 2.58 -2.80 -21.08
N LYS A 311 3.62 -1.96 -21.12
CA LYS A 311 4.07 -1.25 -22.34
C LYS A 311 4.83 -2.13 -23.32
N SER A 312 5.35 -3.28 -22.89
CA SER A 312 6.25 -4.11 -23.69
C SER A 312 5.53 -4.74 -24.88
N VAL A 313 6.27 -4.83 -25.98
CA VAL A 313 5.85 -5.49 -27.22
C VAL A 313 6.24 -6.98 -27.22
N ASN A 314 7.08 -7.40 -26.27
CA ASN A 314 7.61 -8.76 -26.20
C ASN A 314 6.56 -9.74 -25.64
N PRO A 315 6.26 -10.86 -26.34
CA PRO A 315 5.34 -11.87 -25.86
C PRO A 315 5.70 -12.48 -24.49
N ASN A 316 6.98 -12.59 -24.14
CA ASN A 316 7.39 -13.11 -22.83
C ASN A 316 7.06 -12.14 -21.69
N ASP A 317 7.13 -10.83 -21.97
CA ASP A 317 6.77 -9.80 -21.00
C ASP A 317 5.26 -9.71 -20.85
N PHE A 318 4.50 -9.97 -21.92
CA PHE A 318 3.06 -10.15 -21.86
C PHE A 318 2.67 -11.30 -20.92
N THR A 319 3.28 -12.48 -21.04
CA THR A 319 3.00 -13.60 -20.15
C THR A 319 3.34 -13.28 -18.69
N LYS A 320 4.46 -12.59 -18.42
CA LYS A 320 4.81 -12.12 -17.06
C LYS A 320 3.79 -11.12 -16.53
N TRP A 321 3.36 -10.18 -17.36
CA TRP A 321 2.34 -9.20 -17.03
C TRP A 321 1.02 -9.89 -16.65
N VAL A 322 0.55 -10.83 -17.46
CA VAL A 322 -0.68 -11.60 -17.17
C VAL A 322 -0.57 -12.33 -15.83
N TRP A 323 0.55 -13.01 -15.55
CA TRP A 323 0.74 -13.67 -14.25
C TRP A 323 0.71 -12.70 -13.06
N ASN A 324 1.31 -11.52 -13.19
CA ASN A 324 1.24 -10.51 -12.13
C ASN A 324 -0.21 -10.04 -11.93
N GLU A 325 -0.90 -9.72 -13.01
CA GLU A 325 -2.29 -9.24 -12.96
C GLU A 325 -3.23 -10.31 -12.40
N LEU A 326 -3.02 -11.59 -12.71
CA LEU A 326 -3.80 -12.68 -12.13
C LEU A 326 -3.65 -12.80 -10.61
N ILE A 327 -2.47 -12.48 -10.08
CA ILE A 327 -2.17 -12.58 -8.63
C ILE A 327 -2.61 -11.31 -7.88
N THR A 328 -2.76 -10.17 -8.56
CA THR A 328 -3.31 -8.95 -7.94
C THR A 328 -4.82 -9.07 -7.69
N LEU A 329 -5.54 -9.75 -8.58
CA LEU A 329 -7.00 -9.96 -8.50
C LEU A 329 -7.40 -10.72 -7.23
N LYS A 330 -8.47 -10.25 -6.56
CA LYS A 330 -9.05 -10.89 -5.38
C LYS A 330 -10.16 -11.84 -5.80
N VAL A 331 -9.79 -13.08 -6.12
CA VAL A 331 -10.72 -14.10 -6.63
C VAL A 331 -11.04 -15.22 -5.63
N HIS A 332 -10.19 -15.43 -4.63
CA HIS A 332 -10.40 -16.47 -3.62
C HIS A 332 -11.27 -15.97 -2.45
N SER A 333 -12.17 -16.79 -1.92
CA SER A 333 -13.06 -16.44 -0.78
C SER A 333 -12.33 -15.86 0.44
N LEU A 334 -11.16 -16.40 0.77
CA LEU A 334 -10.27 -15.92 1.84
C LEU A 334 -9.60 -14.55 1.58
N GLU A 335 -9.48 -14.15 0.33
CA GLU A 335 -8.93 -12.84 -0.07
C GLU A 335 -10.00 -11.75 -0.13
N LEU A 336 -11.25 -12.15 -0.38
CA LEU A 336 -12.45 -11.29 -0.43
C LEU A 336 -12.90 -10.82 0.97
N ASN A 337 -12.51 -11.57 2.00
CA ASN A 337 -12.73 -11.19 3.38
C ASN A 337 -11.44 -10.58 3.94
N ASP A 338 -11.36 -9.24 3.97
CA ASP A 338 -10.32 -8.59 4.78
C ASP A 338 -10.54 -8.80 6.29
N LYS A 339 -11.72 -9.33 6.64
CA LYS A 339 -12.13 -9.81 7.98
C LYS A 339 -11.40 -11.09 8.40
N GLU A 340 -11.46 -11.35 9.69
CA GLU A 340 -10.77 -12.45 10.38
C GLU A 340 -11.19 -13.82 9.83
N TRP A 341 -10.25 -14.75 9.64
CA TRP A 341 -10.49 -16.09 9.10
C TRP A 341 -11.08 -17.09 10.12
N ASP A 342 -11.44 -16.62 11.32
CA ASP A 342 -11.95 -17.49 12.38
C ASP A 342 -13.24 -18.23 12.00
N PHE A 343 -14.01 -17.70 11.03
CA PHE A 343 -15.19 -18.35 10.47
C PHE A 343 -14.93 -19.74 9.87
N LEU A 344 -13.68 -20.05 9.46
CA LEU A 344 -13.32 -21.37 8.94
C LEU A 344 -13.52 -22.50 9.96
N PHE A 345 -13.53 -22.15 11.25
CA PHE A 345 -13.69 -23.10 12.36
C PHE A 345 -15.08 -23.08 12.98
N ASP A 346 -16.04 -22.32 12.43
CA ASP A 346 -17.42 -22.34 12.90
C ASP A 346 -18.14 -23.61 12.42
N ASP A 347 -18.36 -24.56 13.33
CA ASP A 347 -19.08 -25.82 13.06
C ASP A 347 -20.57 -25.64 12.74
N LYS A 348 -21.10 -24.40 12.83
CA LYS A 348 -22.47 -24.05 12.45
C LYS A 348 -22.68 -23.84 10.95
N ARG A 349 -21.63 -23.90 10.14
CA ARG A 349 -21.78 -24.06 8.69
C ARG A 349 -22.22 -25.49 8.40
N ASP A 350 -23.53 -25.73 8.49
CA ASP A 350 -24.15 -26.80 7.71
C ASP A 350 -23.71 -26.60 6.26
N GLY A 351 -23.34 -27.67 5.56
CA GLY A 351 -22.78 -27.66 4.19
C GLY A 351 -23.66 -27.06 3.08
N ASN A 352 -24.67 -26.26 3.44
CA ASN A 352 -25.63 -25.60 2.58
C ASN A 352 -25.55 -24.06 2.62
N GLN A 353 -24.69 -23.44 3.44
CA GLN A 353 -24.31 -22.05 3.24
C GLN A 353 -23.12 -22.03 2.26
N GLU A 354 -23.45 -22.13 0.97
CA GLU A 354 -22.51 -21.93 -0.13
C GLU A 354 -21.87 -20.55 0.07
N ASP A 355 -20.54 -20.46 0.17
CA ASP A 355 -19.83 -19.20 0.04
C ASP A 355 -20.20 -18.66 -1.35
N GLY A 356 -21.15 -17.73 -1.44
CA GLY A 356 -21.86 -17.35 -2.68
C GLY A 356 -20.96 -16.84 -3.81
N ASN A 357 -19.67 -16.66 -3.54
CA ASN A 357 -18.67 -16.13 -4.46
C ASN A 357 -17.74 -17.23 -5.02
N THR A 358 -17.82 -18.49 -4.56
CA THR A 358 -17.02 -19.60 -5.12
C THR A 358 -17.71 -20.16 -6.36
N LEU A 359 -17.02 -20.17 -7.49
CA LEU A 359 -17.56 -20.69 -8.75
C LEU A 359 -17.55 -22.22 -8.78
N LYS A 360 -18.57 -22.83 -9.38
CA LYS A 360 -18.70 -24.27 -9.54
C LYS A 360 -18.21 -24.67 -10.93
N LEU A 361 -17.09 -25.39 -11.00
CA LEU A 361 -16.36 -25.67 -12.23
C LEU A 361 -17.23 -26.27 -13.35
N ASN A 362 -18.20 -27.12 -12.99
CA ASN A 362 -19.03 -27.84 -13.96
C ASN A 362 -20.37 -27.14 -14.28
N PHE A 363 -20.72 -26.06 -13.59
CA PHE A 363 -22.03 -25.41 -13.73
C PHE A 363 -21.95 -24.00 -14.33
N ASP A 364 -20.86 -23.26 -14.07
CA ASP A 364 -20.74 -21.88 -14.51
C ASP A 364 -20.22 -21.75 -15.94
N THR A 365 -20.98 -21.05 -16.79
CA THR A 365 -20.63 -20.87 -18.22
C THR A 365 -19.37 -20.05 -18.44
N LEU A 366 -19.04 -19.17 -17.48
CA LEU A 366 -17.82 -18.36 -17.49
C LEU A 366 -16.54 -19.22 -17.47
N LEU A 367 -16.61 -20.43 -16.90
CA LEU A 367 -15.45 -21.31 -16.73
C LEU A 367 -15.18 -22.24 -17.92
N ILE A 368 -15.98 -22.21 -18.99
CA ILE A 368 -15.78 -23.07 -20.18
C ILE A 368 -14.35 -22.98 -20.74
N PRO A 369 -13.72 -21.79 -20.88
CA PRO A 369 -12.33 -21.70 -21.32
C PRO A 369 -11.37 -22.42 -20.37
N ILE A 370 -11.55 -22.24 -19.05
CA ILE A 370 -10.72 -22.88 -18.03
C ILE A 370 -10.86 -24.40 -18.09
N CYS A 371 -12.08 -24.93 -18.24
CA CYS A 371 -12.33 -26.37 -18.37
C CYS A 371 -11.57 -26.98 -19.55
N ARG A 372 -11.54 -26.32 -20.71
CA ARG A 372 -10.72 -26.74 -21.86
C ARG A 372 -9.23 -26.69 -21.55
N GLY A 373 -8.77 -25.63 -20.87
CA GLY A 373 -7.39 -25.50 -20.43
C GLY A 373 -6.94 -26.59 -19.44
N LEU A 374 -7.85 -27.07 -18.59
CA LEU A 374 -7.58 -28.17 -17.66
C LEU A 374 -7.40 -29.50 -18.39
N GLU A 375 -8.17 -29.76 -19.45
CA GLU A 375 -7.98 -30.93 -20.33
C GLU A 375 -6.60 -30.92 -20.98
N GLU A 376 -6.07 -29.73 -21.28
CA GLU A 376 -4.75 -29.50 -21.86
C GLU A 376 -3.60 -29.40 -20.82
N GLN A 377 -3.88 -29.56 -19.53
CA GLN A 377 -2.90 -29.41 -18.43
C GLN A 377 -2.21 -28.03 -18.42
N ASN A 378 -2.93 -26.96 -18.79
CA ASN A 378 -2.40 -25.61 -18.85
C ASN A 378 -2.16 -25.04 -17.43
N SER A 379 -0.96 -24.49 -17.17
CA SER A 379 -0.59 -23.91 -15.88
C SER A 379 -1.53 -22.82 -15.38
N VAL A 380 -1.95 -21.88 -16.24
CA VAL A 380 -2.83 -20.77 -15.84
C VAL A 380 -4.23 -21.28 -15.52
N ALA A 381 -4.74 -22.21 -16.34
CA ALA A 381 -6.04 -22.84 -16.08
C ALA A 381 -6.04 -23.64 -14.77
N LEU A 382 -4.95 -24.37 -14.48
CA LEU A 382 -4.77 -25.08 -13.21
C LEU A 382 -4.74 -24.12 -12.02
N TYR A 383 -3.99 -23.02 -12.13
CA TYR A 383 -3.95 -21.98 -11.10
C TYR A 383 -5.35 -21.39 -10.87
N LEU A 384 -6.03 -20.92 -11.92
CA LEU A 384 -7.36 -20.33 -11.81
C LEU A 384 -8.37 -21.31 -11.22
N ALA A 385 -8.39 -22.56 -11.68
CA ALA A 385 -9.26 -23.59 -11.14
C ALA A 385 -9.04 -23.78 -9.63
N LEU A 386 -7.78 -23.81 -9.18
CA LEU A 386 -7.46 -23.97 -7.75
C LEU A 386 -7.85 -22.74 -6.91
N VAL A 387 -7.72 -21.52 -7.44
CA VAL A 387 -7.98 -20.28 -6.68
C VAL A 387 -9.46 -19.88 -6.67
N MET A 388 -10.17 -19.96 -7.79
CA MET A 388 -11.50 -19.33 -7.93
C MET A 388 -12.68 -20.33 -7.91
N THR A 389 -12.41 -21.64 -7.94
CA THR A 389 -13.47 -22.66 -8.08
C THR A 389 -13.51 -23.68 -6.95
N ASP A 390 -14.61 -24.42 -6.89
CA ASP A 390 -14.79 -25.59 -6.03
C ASP A 390 -13.72 -26.70 -6.21
N PHE A 391 -12.91 -26.65 -7.28
CA PHE A 391 -11.79 -27.55 -7.49
C PHE A 391 -10.76 -27.47 -6.35
N GLY A 392 -10.39 -26.28 -5.87
CA GLY A 392 -9.41 -26.11 -4.78
C GLY A 392 -9.97 -26.40 -3.38
N GLN A 393 -11.29 -26.25 -3.22
CA GLN A 393 -11.96 -26.39 -1.93
C GLN A 393 -12.47 -27.82 -1.67
N ASN A 394 -13.03 -28.48 -2.68
CA ASN A 394 -13.80 -29.72 -2.50
C ASN A 394 -13.14 -30.98 -3.10
N LYS A 395 -12.04 -30.86 -3.87
CA LYS A 395 -11.33 -32.04 -4.37
C LYS A 395 -10.39 -32.64 -3.33
N SER A 396 -10.13 -33.94 -3.49
CA SER A 396 -9.14 -34.68 -2.70
C SER A 396 -7.77 -33.99 -2.77
N MET A 397 -7.11 -33.88 -1.61
CA MET A 397 -5.77 -33.29 -1.47
C MET A 397 -4.74 -33.84 -2.49
N ASP A 398 -4.81 -35.12 -2.84
CA ASP A 398 -3.90 -35.72 -3.83
C ASP A 398 -3.95 -35.04 -5.20
N LYS A 399 -5.15 -34.65 -5.66
CA LYS A 399 -5.35 -33.96 -6.96
C LYS A 399 -4.89 -32.51 -6.91
N ILE A 400 -5.06 -31.86 -5.76
CA ILE A 400 -4.56 -30.51 -5.50
C ILE A 400 -3.03 -30.55 -5.56
N ILE A 401 -2.40 -31.49 -4.84
CA ILE A 401 -0.95 -31.64 -4.82
C ILE A 401 -0.40 -31.97 -6.21
N GLU A 402 -1.03 -32.87 -6.96
CA GLU A 402 -0.63 -33.19 -8.34
C GLU A 402 -0.70 -31.96 -9.26
N SER A 403 -1.68 -31.07 -9.06
CA SER A 403 -1.77 -29.81 -9.79
C SER A 403 -0.66 -28.82 -9.39
N LEU A 404 -0.31 -28.76 -8.10
CA LEU A 404 0.84 -27.96 -7.62
C LEU A 404 2.18 -28.50 -8.14
N GLU A 405 2.32 -29.83 -8.25
CA GLU A 405 3.49 -30.48 -8.89
C GLU A 405 3.63 -30.03 -10.34
N THR A 406 2.54 -30.06 -11.12
CA THR A 406 2.57 -29.58 -12.52
C THR A 406 3.02 -28.12 -12.60
N LEU A 407 2.49 -27.23 -11.74
CA LEU A 407 2.89 -25.82 -11.70
C LEU A 407 4.38 -25.63 -11.38
N LEU A 408 4.91 -26.40 -10.43
CA LEU A 408 6.33 -26.35 -10.07
C LEU A 408 7.24 -26.93 -11.14
N THR A 409 6.84 -28.00 -11.82
CA THR A 409 7.60 -28.53 -12.97
C THR A 409 7.70 -27.51 -14.10
N ASN A 410 6.70 -26.63 -14.23
CA ASN A 410 6.67 -25.51 -15.16
C ASN A 410 7.34 -24.23 -14.62
N GLN A 411 8.05 -24.30 -13.48
CA GLN A 411 8.78 -23.21 -12.82
C GLN A 411 7.91 -22.04 -12.32
N HIS A 412 6.62 -22.27 -12.05
CA HIS A 412 5.72 -21.25 -11.50
C HIS A 412 5.73 -21.25 -9.96
N ASN A 413 6.88 -20.93 -9.36
CA ASN A 413 7.07 -20.99 -7.91
C ASN A 413 6.18 -20.02 -7.14
N PHE A 414 6.07 -18.77 -7.61
CA PHE A 414 5.33 -17.72 -6.90
C PHE A 414 3.81 -17.95 -6.91
N PRO A 415 3.16 -18.31 -8.04
CA PRO A 415 1.76 -18.75 -8.04
C PRO A 415 1.48 -19.90 -7.06
N VAL A 416 2.44 -20.82 -6.88
CA VAL A 416 2.30 -21.93 -5.93
C VAL A 416 2.37 -21.43 -4.49
N ILE A 417 3.23 -20.47 -4.17
CA ILE A 417 3.27 -19.81 -2.85
C ILE A 417 1.93 -19.10 -2.58
N HIS A 418 1.40 -18.36 -3.58
CA HIS A 418 0.08 -17.75 -3.49
C HIS A 418 -1.04 -18.77 -3.23
N LEU A 419 -0.99 -19.93 -3.90
CA LEU A 419 -1.93 -21.03 -3.66
C LEU A 419 -1.79 -21.63 -2.24
N LEU A 420 -0.57 -21.78 -1.72
CA LEU A 420 -0.35 -22.25 -0.35
C LEU A 420 -0.90 -21.28 0.69
N TYR A 421 -0.92 -19.97 0.39
CA TYR A 421 -1.50 -18.95 1.26
C TYR A 421 -2.98 -19.19 1.51
N THR A 422 -3.75 -19.59 0.48
CA THR A 422 -5.20 -19.84 0.58
C THR A 422 -5.57 -21.28 0.93
N LEU A 423 -4.86 -22.27 0.37
CA LEU A 423 -5.23 -23.68 0.49
C LEU A 423 -4.93 -24.28 1.88
N ILE A 424 -3.79 -23.92 2.51
CA ILE A 424 -3.43 -24.50 3.82
C ILE A 424 -4.44 -24.12 4.92
N PRO A 425 -4.85 -22.85 5.08
CA PRO A 425 -5.86 -22.46 6.06
C PRO A 425 -7.21 -23.13 5.80
N PHE A 426 -7.59 -23.28 4.52
CA PHE A 426 -8.86 -23.90 4.13
C PHE A 426 -8.92 -25.38 4.52
N HIS A 427 -7.82 -26.12 4.32
CA HIS A 427 -7.71 -27.55 4.63
C HIS A 427 -7.20 -27.84 6.05
N LEU A 428 -7.16 -26.85 6.94
CA LEU A 428 -6.58 -26.97 8.28
C LEU A 428 -7.34 -27.95 9.19
N LYS A 429 -8.64 -28.17 8.96
CA LYS A 429 -9.41 -29.22 9.66
C LYS A 429 -8.86 -30.64 9.38
N GLN A 430 -8.16 -30.83 8.26
CA GLN A 430 -7.57 -32.09 7.84
C GLN A 430 -6.03 -32.04 7.87
N TYR A 431 -5.43 -31.25 8.77
CA TYR A 431 -3.98 -31.01 8.75
C TYR A 431 -3.13 -32.28 8.90
N GLU A 432 -3.60 -33.33 9.58
CA GLU A 432 -2.90 -34.62 9.67
C GLU A 432 -2.61 -35.23 8.28
N SER A 433 -3.54 -35.04 7.33
CA SER A 433 -3.36 -35.47 5.93
C SER A 433 -2.35 -34.60 5.18
N LEU A 434 -2.26 -33.30 5.53
CA LEU A 434 -1.27 -32.38 4.97
C LEU A 434 0.14 -32.76 5.44
N VAL A 435 0.30 -33.00 6.74
CA VAL A 435 1.59 -33.34 7.37
C VAL A 435 2.12 -34.69 6.87
N SER A 436 1.23 -35.68 6.68
CA SER A 436 1.62 -37.02 6.23
C SER A 436 1.81 -37.16 4.71
N GLY A 437 1.52 -36.13 3.92
CA GLY A 437 1.60 -36.16 2.45
C GLY A 437 3.03 -36.02 1.90
N PRO A 438 3.71 -37.11 1.45
CA PRO A 438 5.12 -37.04 1.06
C PRO A 438 5.37 -36.15 -0.16
N LYS A 439 4.40 -36.09 -1.07
CA LYS A 439 4.45 -35.23 -2.26
C LYS A 439 4.49 -33.74 -1.87
N LEU A 440 3.56 -33.30 -1.02
CA LEU A 440 3.51 -31.92 -0.53
C LEU A 440 4.82 -31.52 0.19
N LEU A 441 5.36 -32.41 1.04
CA LEU A 441 6.61 -32.17 1.74
C LEU A 441 7.81 -31.98 0.78
N ASN A 442 7.86 -32.74 -0.31
CA ASN A 442 8.88 -32.56 -1.34
C ASN A 442 8.74 -31.22 -2.07
N LEU A 443 7.51 -30.79 -2.37
CA LEU A 443 7.24 -29.47 -2.96
C LEU A 443 7.69 -28.34 -2.04
N LEU A 444 7.33 -28.42 -0.76
CA LEU A 444 7.75 -27.46 0.26
C LEU A 444 9.28 -27.43 0.38
N SER A 445 9.94 -28.59 0.37
CA SER A 445 11.41 -28.66 0.42
C SER A 445 12.07 -27.96 -0.77
N GLN A 446 11.51 -28.08 -1.98
CA GLN A 446 12.04 -27.39 -3.17
C GLN A 446 11.86 -25.88 -3.05
N LEU A 447 10.65 -25.45 -2.69
CA LEU A 447 10.27 -24.04 -2.62
C LEU A 447 10.99 -23.26 -1.51
N ILE A 448 11.14 -23.85 -0.31
CA ILE A 448 11.92 -23.26 0.79
C ILE A 448 13.37 -23.03 0.35
N THR A 449 13.90 -23.86 -0.56
CA THR A 449 15.28 -23.68 -1.05
C THR A 449 15.45 -22.42 -1.88
N GLU A 450 14.43 -22.06 -2.65
CA GLU A 450 14.52 -21.02 -3.67
C GLU A 450 13.98 -19.67 -3.17
N ARG A 451 12.98 -19.66 -2.27
CA ARG A 451 12.21 -18.47 -1.90
C ARG A 451 11.85 -18.38 -0.40
N THR A 452 12.85 -18.36 0.48
CA THR A 452 12.60 -18.37 1.94
C THR A 452 11.81 -17.18 2.47
N ASP A 453 12.10 -15.96 2.01
CA ASP A 453 11.48 -14.76 2.55
C ASP A 453 9.98 -14.70 2.20
N ASP A 454 9.60 -15.08 0.98
CA ASP A 454 8.21 -15.26 0.54
C ASP A 454 7.45 -16.25 1.45
N PHE A 455 8.09 -17.33 1.89
CA PHE A 455 7.51 -18.30 2.82
C PHE A 455 7.30 -17.74 4.22
N VAL A 456 8.27 -16.97 4.73
CA VAL A 456 8.14 -16.30 6.03
C VAL A 456 6.96 -15.31 5.97
N ALA A 457 6.88 -14.52 4.91
CA ALA A 457 5.82 -13.55 4.70
C ALA A 457 4.43 -14.22 4.61
N LEU A 458 4.34 -15.35 3.90
CA LEU A 458 3.13 -16.18 3.82
C LEU A 458 2.65 -16.62 5.20
N ILE A 459 3.53 -17.23 6.00
CA ILE A 459 3.18 -17.76 7.34
C ILE A 459 2.72 -16.61 8.24
N PHE A 460 3.45 -15.49 8.24
CA PHE A 460 3.10 -14.31 9.02
C PHE A 460 1.73 -13.76 8.63
N ARG A 461 1.46 -13.66 7.33
CA ARG A 461 0.17 -13.17 6.85
C ARG A 461 -0.97 -14.09 7.28
N GLN A 462 -0.84 -15.41 7.12
CA GLN A 462 -1.86 -16.35 7.56
C GLN A 462 -2.13 -16.24 9.08
N LEU A 463 -1.08 -16.15 9.89
CA LEU A 463 -1.20 -15.96 11.35
C LEU A 463 -1.87 -14.63 11.72
N SER A 464 -1.65 -13.56 10.93
CA SER A 464 -2.29 -12.26 11.15
C SER A 464 -3.79 -12.25 10.89
N LYS A 465 -4.28 -13.18 10.06
CA LYS A 465 -5.69 -13.26 9.65
C LYS A 465 -6.59 -13.98 10.64
N PHE A 466 -6.05 -14.86 11.48
CA PHE A 466 -6.80 -15.44 12.60
C PHE A 466 -6.75 -14.50 13.79
N CYS A 467 -7.87 -14.28 14.49
CA CYS A 467 -7.87 -13.53 15.76
C CYS A 467 -7.95 -14.45 16.97
N ASN A 468 -8.65 -15.58 16.84
CA ASN A 468 -8.70 -16.61 17.88
C ASN A 468 -7.33 -17.26 18.06
N LYS A 469 -6.78 -17.12 19.27
CA LYS A 469 -5.51 -17.72 19.68
C LYS A 469 -5.44 -19.24 19.44
N HIS A 470 -6.54 -19.96 19.57
CA HIS A 470 -6.56 -21.41 19.34
C HIS A 470 -6.42 -21.77 17.85
N ASN A 471 -7.01 -20.97 16.96
CA ASN A 471 -6.90 -21.18 15.52
C ASN A 471 -5.51 -20.80 15.02
N LYS A 472 -4.95 -19.68 15.53
CA LYS A 472 -3.54 -19.32 15.30
C LYS A 472 -2.59 -20.43 15.75
N LEU A 473 -2.81 -20.99 16.93
CA LEU A 473 -2.01 -22.10 17.47
C LEU A 473 -2.11 -23.33 16.57
N LYS A 474 -3.30 -23.73 16.12
CA LYS A 474 -3.48 -24.87 15.21
C LYS A 474 -2.73 -24.68 13.89
N LEU A 475 -2.78 -23.49 13.30
CA LEU A 475 -2.02 -23.17 12.09
C LEU A 475 -0.51 -23.27 12.33
N LEU A 476 -0.04 -22.73 13.45
CA LEU A 476 1.37 -22.78 13.83
C LEU A 476 1.85 -24.23 14.05
N ILE A 477 1.03 -25.06 14.70
CA ILE A 477 1.28 -26.50 14.88
C ILE A 477 1.40 -27.19 13.52
N CYS A 478 0.45 -26.97 12.62
CA CYS A 478 0.48 -27.53 11.26
C CYS A 478 1.78 -27.19 10.53
N TRP A 479 2.19 -25.91 10.53
CA TRP A 479 3.46 -25.49 9.93
C TRP A 479 4.68 -26.13 10.61
N THR A 480 4.66 -26.22 11.94
CA THR A 480 5.75 -26.81 12.72
C THR A 480 5.94 -28.28 12.38
N GLU A 481 4.85 -29.06 12.36
CA GLU A 481 4.87 -30.48 12.01
C GLU A 481 5.32 -30.71 10.55
N MET A 482 4.80 -29.93 9.59
CA MET A 482 5.23 -30.00 8.19
C MET A 482 6.73 -29.70 8.03
N LEU A 483 7.24 -28.65 8.67
CA LEU A 483 8.66 -28.30 8.61
C LEU A 483 9.54 -29.41 9.21
N PHE A 484 9.10 -30.05 10.31
CA PHE A 484 9.83 -31.18 10.89
C PHE A 484 9.84 -32.42 10.01
N GLU A 485 8.74 -32.74 9.34
CA GLU A 485 8.73 -33.84 8.37
C GLU A 485 9.62 -33.54 7.15
N VAL A 486 9.69 -32.27 6.69
CA VAL A 486 10.66 -31.85 5.67
C VAL A 486 12.10 -32.06 6.15
N ILE A 487 12.43 -31.66 7.39
CA ILE A 487 13.76 -31.90 8.00
C ILE A 487 14.07 -33.40 8.04
N GLY A 488 13.12 -34.21 8.50
CA GLY A 488 13.25 -35.67 8.56
C GLY A 488 13.50 -36.28 7.19
N SER A 489 12.79 -35.82 6.16
CA SER A 489 12.98 -36.24 4.75
C SER A 489 14.38 -35.89 4.23
N ILE A 490 14.85 -34.66 4.46
CA ILE A 490 16.21 -34.22 4.08
C ILE A 490 17.28 -35.09 4.76
N LEU A 491 17.12 -35.40 6.04
CA LEU A 491 18.08 -36.22 6.78
C LEU A 491 18.08 -37.68 6.33
N ARG A 492 16.90 -38.26 6.04
CA ARG A 492 16.78 -39.63 5.49
C ARG A 492 17.44 -39.77 4.12
N THR A 493 17.35 -38.73 3.28
CA THR A 493 17.88 -38.74 1.90
C THR A 493 19.37 -38.39 1.83
N HIS A 494 19.86 -37.49 2.68
CA HIS A 494 21.22 -36.94 2.63
C HIS A 494 22.10 -37.31 3.83
N ALA A 495 21.83 -38.42 4.52
CA ALA A 495 22.58 -38.86 5.71
C ALA A 495 24.13 -38.87 5.53
N ASN A 496 24.64 -39.06 4.31
CA ASN A 496 26.08 -39.07 4.05
C ASN A 496 26.62 -37.76 3.45
N SER A 497 25.77 -36.80 3.08
CA SER A 497 26.11 -35.64 2.25
C SER A 497 25.67 -34.30 2.85
N TRP A 498 25.66 -34.16 4.17
CA TRP A 498 25.30 -32.90 4.82
C TRP A 498 26.19 -31.73 4.37
N PHE A 499 27.41 -32.02 3.92
CA PHE A 499 28.47 -31.04 3.68
C PHE A 499 28.36 -30.22 2.38
N SER A 500 27.31 -30.35 1.55
CA SER A 500 27.24 -29.52 0.32
C SER A 500 25.86 -29.03 -0.13
N SER A 501 24.76 -29.79 0.00
CA SER A 501 23.44 -29.37 -0.51
C SER A 501 22.29 -29.36 0.49
N GLY A 502 22.33 -30.18 1.54
CA GLY A 502 21.29 -30.21 2.58
C GLY A 502 21.45 -29.14 3.67
N ALA A 503 22.67 -28.63 3.88
CA ALA A 503 22.95 -27.64 4.91
C ALA A 503 22.28 -26.28 4.64
N SER A 504 22.24 -25.83 3.39
CA SER A 504 21.56 -24.58 3.02
C SER A 504 20.05 -24.67 3.28
N ARG A 505 19.42 -25.80 2.91
CA ARG A 505 17.98 -26.04 3.16
C ARG A 505 17.64 -26.03 4.64
N LEU A 506 18.46 -26.68 5.46
CA LEU A 506 18.26 -26.70 6.91
C LEU A 506 18.51 -25.32 7.54
N GLN A 507 19.46 -24.54 7.02
CA GLN A 507 19.68 -23.15 7.43
C GLN A 507 18.48 -22.25 7.08
N GLN A 508 17.84 -22.48 5.95
CA GLN A 508 16.63 -21.78 5.54
C GLN A 508 15.43 -22.11 6.44
N ILE A 509 15.25 -23.39 6.79
CA ILE A 509 14.24 -23.79 7.78
C ILE A 509 14.56 -23.19 9.16
N ALA A 510 15.83 -23.14 9.56
CA ALA A 510 16.27 -22.46 10.78
C ALA A 510 15.88 -20.98 10.79
N TYR A 511 16.01 -20.31 9.65
CA TYR A 511 15.63 -18.92 9.48
C TYR A 511 14.11 -18.71 9.56
N ILE A 512 13.31 -19.63 9.02
CA ILE A 512 11.84 -19.59 9.19
C ILE A 512 11.47 -19.68 10.68
N PHE A 513 12.03 -20.64 11.41
CA PHE A 513 11.78 -20.76 12.86
C PHE A 513 12.35 -19.58 13.66
N GLU A 514 13.46 -18.98 13.24
CA GLU A 514 13.98 -17.72 13.83
C GLU A 514 12.91 -16.63 13.75
N LYS A 515 12.30 -16.43 12.58
CA LYS A 515 11.26 -15.41 12.38
C LYS A 515 9.97 -15.74 13.13
N ILE A 516 9.52 -16.99 13.13
CA ILE A 516 8.38 -17.43 13.95
C ILE A 516 8.64 -17.15 15.43
N SER A 517 9.86 -17.40 15.92
CA SER A 517 10.23 -17.15 17.32
C SER A 517 10.13 -15.67 17.71
N VAL A 518 10.38 -14.75 16.76
CA VAL A 518 10.14 -13.31 16.96
C VAL A 518 8.65 -13.01 17.17
N LEU A 519 7.76 -13.59 16.35
CA LEU A 519 6.32 -13.41 16.52
C LEU A 519 5.84 -13.95 17.87
N LEU A 520 6.32 -15.14 18.25
CA LEU A 520 6.01 -15.75 19.54
C LEU A 520 6.42 -14.86 20.70
N TYR A 521 7.56 -14.19 20.58
CA TYR A 521 8.00 -13.26 21.63
C TYR A 521 7.06 -12.07 21.80
N LEU A 522 6.45 -11.56 20.71
CA LEU A 522 5.52 -10.44 20.75
C LEU A 522 4.10 -10.81 21.22
N ASP A 523 3.67 -12.07 21.03
CA ASP A 523 2.34 -12.57 21.46
C ASP A 523 2.45 -13.50 22.67
N GLN A 524 2.38 -12.94 23.88
CA GLN A 524 2.54 -13.68 25.14
C GLN A 524 1.54 -14.83 25.32
N ASN A 525 0.30 -14.65 24.87
CA ASN A 525 -0.74 -15.68 25.01
C ASN A 525 -0.46 -16.88 24.11
N LEU A 526 -0.05 -16.61 22.87
CA LEU A 526 0.26 -17.66 21.90
C LEU A 526 1.57 -18.38 22.24
N LYS A 527 2.56 -17.65 22.78
CA LYS A 527 3.82 -18.18 23.32
C LYS A 527 3.61 -19.29 24.35
N GLU A 528 2.80 -19.04 25.37
CA GLU A 528 2.57 -20.02 26.46
C GLU A 528 1.94 -21.31 25.94
N LEU A 529 0.93 -21.18 25.06
CA LEU A 529 0.27 -22.33 24.45
C LEU A 529 1.21 -23.13 23.54
N TYR A 530 2.05 -22.44 22.78
CA TYR A 530 2.99 -23.07 21.88
C TYR A 530 4.12 -23.78 22.63
N PHE A 531 4.65 -23.19 23.70
CA PHE A 531 5.61 -23.87 24.57
C PHE A 531 5.03 -25.13 25.19
N LYS A 532 3.80 -25.07 25.70
CA LYS A 532 3.12 -26.24 26.23
C LYS A 532 3.02 -27.36 25.18
N TYR A 533 2.62 -27.02 23.95
CA TYR A 533 2.56 -27.99 22.85
C TYR A 533 3.92 -28.63 22.54
N LEU A 534 5.00 -27.84 22.45
CA LEU A 534 6.35 -28.36 22.18
C LEU A 534 6.87 -29.24 23.33
N THR A 535 6.54 -28.90 24.58
CA THR A 535 6.87 -29.71 25.76
C THR A 535 6.12 -31.04 25.77
N ASP A 536 4.83 -31.02 25.43
CA ASP A 536 3.97 -32.22 25.39
C ASP A 536 4.31 -33.14 24.20
N ASN A 537 4.85 -32.59 23.10
CA ASN A 537 5.19 -33.32 21.87
C ASN A 537 6.66 -33.11 21.45
N PRO A 538 7.64 -33.79 22.10
CA PRO A 538 9.06 -33.52 21.89
C PRO A 538 9.65 -33.95 20.53
N PHE A 539 8.84 -34.25 19.50
CA PHE A 539 9.24 -34.66 18.14
C PHE A 539 10.35 -35.72 18.07
N ASP A 540 9.99 -36.98 17.78
CA ASP A 540 10.93 -38.10 17.85
C ASP A 540 11.99 -38.11 16.72
N ILE A 541 13.22 -37.66 17.03
CA ILE A 541 14.37 -37.81 16.12
C ILE A 541 14.86 -39.25 16.03
N GLN A 542 14.56 -40.13 16.99
CA GLN A 542 15.19 -41.45 17.07
C GLN A 542 14.81 -42.35 15.90
N SER A 543 13.74 -42.02 15.18
CA SER A 543 13.35 -42.64 13.91
C SER A 543 14.21 -42.21 12.71
N TRP A 544 15.05 -41.17 12.86
CA TRP A 544 15.86 -40.58 11.78
C TRP A 544 17.24 -41.23 11.73
N LYS A 545 17.76 -41.45 10.53
CA LYS A 545 19.12 -41.96 10.32
C LYS A 545 20.13 -40.81 10.49
N ILE A 546 20.68 -40.67 11.70
CA ILE A 546 21.67 -39.63 12.02
C ILE A 546 23.08 -40.08 11.56
N PRO A 547 23.92 -39.20 11.01
CA PRO A 547 25.27 -39.56 10.58
C PRO A 547 26.18 -39.88 11.78
N THR A 548 26.93 -40.98 11.70
CA THR A 548 27.77 -41.49 12.81
C THR A 548 29.18 -40.88 12.88
N SER A 549 29.54 -40.01 11.92
CA SER A 549 30.86 -39.38 11.81
C SER A 549 30.78 -37.85 11.69
N GLY A 550 31.86 -37.16 12.06
CA GLY A 550 31.93 -35.69 12.06
C GLY A 550 31.43 -35.05 13.35
N TRP A 551 31.10 -33.76 13.32
CA TRP A 551 30.73 -32.98 14.52
C TRP A 551 29.45 -33.47 15.23
N PHE A 552 28.62 -34.29 14.57
CA PHE A 552 27.53 -35.01 15.24
C PHE A 552 28.06 -35.93 16.34
N SER A 553 29.20 -36.59 16.14
CA SER A 553 29.75 -37.48 17.16
C SER A 553 30.22 -36.73 18.40
N SER A 554 30.51 -35.42 18.36
CA SER A 554 30.92 -34.69 19.58
C SER A 554 29.75 -34.26 20.48
N VAL A 555 28.52 -34.28 19.97
CA VAL A 555 27.28 -34.00 20.76
C VAL A 555 26.46 -35.27 21.00
N PHE A 556 26.51 -36.18 20.03
CA PHE A 556 25.79 -37.45 20.03
C PHE A 556 26.72 -38.66 20.23
N SER A 557 27.95 -38.49 20.73
CA SER A 557 28.87 -39.61 21.08
C SER A 557 28.33 -40.50 22.20
N TRP A 558 27.26 -40.08 22.86
CA TRP A 558 26.56 -40.88 23.82
C TRP A 558 25.66 -41.90 23.10
N GLY A 559 26.23 -43.05 22.71
CA GLY A 559 25.40 -44.14 22.20
C GLY A 559 26.07 -45.15 21.25
N SER A 560 27.36 -45.06 20.93
CA SER A 560 27.98 -46.10 20.08
C SER A 560 28.11 -47.46 20.78
N LYS A 561 27.77 -47.57 22.09
CA LYS A 561 27.79 -48.83 22.85
C LYS A 561 26.51 -49.16 23.61
N SER A 562 25.48 -48.33 23.60
CA SER A 562 24.17 -48.69 24.19
C SER A 562 23.03 -48.26 23.26
N ASN A 563 22.15 -49.20 22.94
CA ASN A 563 20.88 -48.99 22.21
C ASN A 563 19.87 -48.13 23.00
N GLN A 564 20.31 -47.24 23.89
CA GLN A 564 19.42 -46.41 24.70
C GLN A 564 19.05 -45.12 23.97
N LYS A 565 17.76 -45.03 23.68
CA LYS A 565 17.03 -43.86 23.21
C LYS A 565 17.23 -42.68 24.17
N CYS A 566 17.73 -41.53 23.69
CA CYS A 566 17.79 -40.29 24.45
C CYS A 566 16.54 -39.47 24.14
N GLU A 567 15.63 -39.34 25.11
CA GLU A 567 14.34 -38.66 24.95
C GLU A 567 14.45 -37.13 24.94
N TRP A 568 15.58 -36.61 25.39
CA TRP A 568 15.79 -35.17 25.57
C TRP A 568 16.10 -34.44 24.27
N ILE A 569 16.57 -35.13 23.24
CA ILE A 569 17.04 -34.50 22.00
C ILE A 569 15.91 -34.39 20.98
N THR A 570 15.65 -33.16 20.52
CA THR A 570 14.62 -32.75 19.55
C THR A 570 15.22 -32.18 18.26
N PRO A 571 14.50 -32.14 17.11
CA PRO A 571 15.04 -31.68 15.82
C PRO A 571 15.65 -30.28 15.88
N PHE A 572 15.14 -29.41 16.75
CA PHE A 572 15.69 -28.07 17.00
C PHE A 572 17.17 -28.08 17.36
N HIS A 573 17.63 -29.08 18.11
CA HIS A 573 19.04 -29.22 18.50
C HIS A 573 19.98 -29.38 17.31
N LEU A 574 19.52 -30.08 16.27
CA LEU A 574 20.30 -30.32 15.05
C LEU A 574 20.48 -29.01 14.27
N ILE A 575 19.42 -28.20 14.22
CA ILE A 575 19.32 -27.00 13.40
C ILE A 575 20.03 -25.80 14.06
N TYR A 576 19.82 -25.62 15.36
CA TYR A 576 20.40 -24.52 16.13
C TYR A 576 21.93 -24.57 16.13
N LYS A 577 22.54 -25.76 16.28
CA LYS A 577 23.99 -25.87 16.48
C LYS A 577 24.83 -25.44 15.26
N GLN A 578 24.29 -25.53 14.04
CA GLN A 578 24.96 -24.96 12.85
C GLN A 578 24.70 -23.46 12.68
N ASN A 579 23.58 -22.97 13.21
CA ASN A 579 23.11 -21.61 13.07
C ASN A 579 23.15 -20.89 14.42
N ALA A 580 24.31 -20.90 15.09
CA ALA A 580 24.47 -20.26 16.40
C ALA A 580 24.24 -18.73 16.39
N SER A 581 24.10 -18.13 15.19
CA SER A 581 23.65 -16.76 14.98
C SER A 581 22.15 -16.54 15.21
N ASN A 582 21.34 -17.60 15.17
CA ASN A 582 19.87 -17.55 15.27
C ASN A 582 19.47 -17.57 16.74
N VAL A 583 19.54 -16.39 17.37
CA VAL A 583 19.36 -16.23 18.82
C VAL A 583 17.90 -16.44 19.23
N TRP A 584 16.93 -16.09 18.38
CA TRP A 584 15.51 -16.30 18.69
C TRP A 584 15.11 -17.78 18.68
N LEU A 585 15.61 -18.54 17.72
CA LEU A 585 15.45 -19.98 17.64
C LEU A 585 16.08 -20.66 18.86
N ALA A 586 17.29 -20.24 19.22
CA ALA A 586 17.97 -20.71 20.41
C ALA A 586 17.16 -20.44 21.67
N TRP A 587 16.63 -19.22 21.80
CA TRP A 587 15.79 -18.81 22.91
C TRP A 587 14.54 -19.68 23.03
N LEU A 588 13.80 -19.87 21.93
CA LEU A 588 12.59 -20.71 21.90
C LEU A 588 12.92 -22.13 22.38
N PHE A 589 13.99 -22.70 21.83
CA PHE A 589 14.42 -24.05 22.15
C PHE A 589 14.87 -24.21 23.61
N ILE A 590 15.78 -23.36 24.10
CA ILE A 590 16.31 -23.46 25.47
C ILE A 590 15.21 -23.25 26.51
N GLN A 591 14.24 -22.38 26.25
CA GLN A 591 13.07 -22.19 27.12
C GLN A 591 12.18 -23.43 27.16
N THR A 592 11.91 -24.04 26.00
CA THR A 592 11.14 -25.29 25.92
C THR A 592 11.81 -26.40 26.72
N ASP A 593 13.13 -26.54 26.58
CA ASP A 593 13.91 -27.55 27.30
C ASP A 593 14.01 -27.26 28.80
N ALA A 594 14.12 -25.99 29.21
CA ALA A 594 14.08 -25.63 30.63
C ALA A 594 12.77 -26.09 31.30
N ILE A 595 11.63 -25.93 30.62
CA ILE A 595 10.32 -26.43 31.11
C ILE A 595 10.30 -27.96 31.19
N ARG A 596 10.89 -28.65 30.21
CA ARG A 596 10.99 -30.12 30.21
C ARG A 596 11.89 -30.64 31.32
N PHE A 597 12.97 -29.94 31.62
CA PHE A 597 13.97 -30.35 32.61
C PHE A 597 13.65 -29.91 34.03
N ASP A 598 12.69 -29.00 34.25
CA ASP A 598 12.43 -28.28 35.51
C ASP A 598 12.53 -29.18 36.76
N LYS A 599 11.75 -30.27 36.81
CA LYS A 599 11.75 -31.21 37.94
C LYS A 599 13.09 -31.92 38.15
N VAL A 600 13.76 -32.32 37.06
CA VAL A 600 15.04 -33.02 37.11
C VAL A 600 16.16 -32.04 37.49
N TRP A 601 16.06 -30.79 37.03
CA TRP A 601 17.00 -29.72 37.31
C TRP A 601 17.02 -29.38 38.79
N ASP A 602 15.86 -29.23 39.45
CA ASP A 602 15.78 -28.95 40.89
C ASP A 602 16.46 -30.03 41.74
N GLN A 603 16.26 -31.30 41.38
CA GLN A 603 16.92 -32.43 42.03
C GLN A 603 18.44 -32.43 41.80
N ILE A 604 18.89 -32.09 40.59
CA ILE A 604 20.31 -31.94 40.27
C ILE A 604 20.94 -30.84 41.12
N VAL A 605 20.28 -29.68 41.22
CA VAL A 605 20.75 -28.56 42.05
C VAL A 605 20.83 -28.98 43.52
N HIS A 606 19.82 -29.69 44.03
CA HIS A 606 19.81 -30.19 45.40
C HIS A 606 20.99 -31.14 45.69
N GLU A 607 21.19 -32.17 44.87
CA GLU A 607 22.26 -33.17 45.09
C GLU A 607 23.67 -32.56 44.91
N VAL A 608 23.86 -31.65 43.95
CA VAL A 608 25.14 -30.94 43.77
C VAL A 608 25.47 -30.07 44.98
N ASN A 609 24.46 -29.47 45.61
CA ASN A 609 24.63 -28.67 46.82
C ASN A 609 24.96 -29.52 48.06
N GLU A 610 24.45 -30.75 48.15
CA GLU A 610 24.76 -31.69 49.24
C GLU A 610 26.10 -32.40 49.04
N SER A 611 26.51 -32.65 47.80
CA SER A 611 27.67 -33.48 47.45
C SER A 611 28.71 -32.73 46.60
N SER A 612 29.48 -31.85 47.24
CA SER A 612 30.47 -30.99 46.54
C SER A 612 31.66 -31.74 45.90
N GLU A 613 31.84 -33.03 46.17
CA GLU A 613 32.98 -33.84 45.68
C GLU A 613 32.64 -34.76 44.50
N VAL A 614 31.37 -34.85 44.10
CA VAL A 614 30.90 -35.79 43.07
C VAL A 614 30.92 -35.14 41.68
N ALA A 615 31.42 -35.87 40.67
CA ALA A 615 31.44 -35.37 39.31
C ALA A 615 30.01 -35.13 38.78
N ILE A 616 29.76 -33.97 38.17
CA ILE A 616 28.42 -33.54 37.68
C ILE A 616 27.79 -34.60 36.76
N GLU A 617 28.57 -35.24 35.89
CA GLU A 617 28.08 -36.32 35.01
C GLU A 617 27.49 -37.51 35.77
N SER A 618 28.08 -37.84 36.92
CA SER A 618 27.61 -38.96 37.75
C SER A 618 26.35 -38.60 38.52
N VAL A 619 26.21 -37.35 38.95
CA VAL A 619 24.99 -36.82 39.57
C VAL A 619 23.83 -36.81 38.58
N VAL A 620 24.04 -36.31 37.36
CA VAL A 620 23.00 -36.29 36.31
C VAL A 620 22.56 -37.71 35.96
N LYS A 621 23.50 -38.66 35.81
CA LYS A 621 23.18 -40.06 35.53
C LYS A 621 22.38 -40.71 36.65
N SER A 622 22.75 -40.48 37.92
CA SER A 622 22.07 -41.11 39.05
C SER A 622 20.64 -40.59 39.22
N ILE A 623 20.43 -39.29 39.07
CA ILE A 623 19.10 -38.66 39.18
C ILE A 623 18.19 -39.07 38.03
N CYS A 624 18.70 -39.02 36.79
CA CYS A 624 17.91 -39.45 35.63
C CYS A 624 17.51 -40.94 35.75
N GLN A 625 18.42 -41.81 36.26
CA GLN A 625 18.09 -43.21 36.52
C GLN A 625 17.04 -43.39 37.61
N LYS A 626 17.08 -42.60 38.70
CA LYS A 626 16.06 -42.62 39.76
C LYS A 626 14.67 -42.27 39.20
N GLU A 627 14.60 -41.31 38.29
CA GLU A 627 13.37 -40.86 37.64
C GLU A 627 12.99 -41.68 36.38
N SER A 628 13.66 -42.81 36.12
CA SER A 628 13.42 -43.68 34.95
C SER A 628 13.62 -43.00 33.59
N HIS A 629 14.40 -41.92 33.54
CA HIS A 629 14.76 -41.19 32.34
C HIS A 629 16.15 -41.54 31.82
N SER A 630 16.37 -41.29 30.53
CA SER A 630 17.70 -41.28 29.93
C SER A 630 18.55 -40.15 30.51
N ALA A 631 19.87 -40.31 30.59
CA ALA A 631 20.73 -39.26 31.17
C ALA A 631 20.74 -38.01 30.26
N ILE A 632 20.50 -36.84 30.84
CA ILE A 632 20.55 -35.55 30.12
C ILE A 632 22.01 -35.26 29.70
N PRO A 633 22.28 -34.98 28.41
CA PRO A 633 23.60 -34.55 27.97
C PRO A 633 24.02 -33.23 28.64
N LEU A 634 25.24 -33.16 29.19
CA LEU A 634 25.75 -31.95 29.85
C LEU A 634 25.62 -30.64 29.05
N PRO A 635 25.83 -30.61 27.71
CA PRO A 635 25.65 -29.38 26.93
C PRO A 635 24.21 -28.85 26.95
N LEU A 636 23.23 -29.75 27.17
CA LEU A 636 21.79 -29.43 27.19
C LEU A 636 21.29 -28.98 28.56
N LEU A 637 22.11 -29.11 29.61
CA LEU A 637 21.73 -28.53 30.91
C LEU A 637 21.45 -27.03 30.74
N PRO A 638 20.37 -26.49 31.37
CA PRO A 638 19.95 -25.11 31.16
C PRO A 638 21.09 -24.09 31.29
N ILE A 639 21.88 -24.17 32.36
CA ILE A 639 23.02 -23.27 32.60
C ILE A 639 24.08 -23.35 31.50
N ASN A 640 24.32 -24.55 30.96
CA ASN A 640 25.27 -24.79 29.89
C ASN A 640 24.75 -24.30 28.54
N SER A 641 23.46 -24.43 28.28
CA SER A 641 22.84 -23.94 27.05
C SER A 641 22.82 -22.42 26.98
N TRP A 642 22.37 -21.74 28.05
CA TRP A 642 22.37 -20.26 28.12
C TRP A 642 23.79 -19.68 28.04
N SER A 643 24.76 -20.25 28.77
CA SER A 643 26.16 -19.79 28.68
C SER A 643 26.79 -20.05 27.32
N THR A 644 26.41 -21.13 26.63
CA THR A 644 26.90 -21.40 25.27
C THR A 644 26.29 -20.43 24.27
N LEU A 645 25.00 -20.11 24.37
CA LEU A 645 24.34 -19.09 23.56
C LEU A 645 24.97 -17.71 23.78
N ALA A 646 25.22 -17.33 25.04
CA ALA A 646 25.88 -16.07 25.39
C ALA A 646 27.27 -15.94 24.76
N VAL A 647 28.07 -17.01 24.74
CA VAL A 647 29.40 -16.99 24.11
C VAL A 647 29.32 -16.99 22.58
N ASN A 648 28.39 -17.75 22.01
CA ASN A 648 28.36 -18.03 20.57
C ASN A 648 27.54 -17.04 19.75
N SER A 649 26.82 -16.09 20.36
CA SER A 649 26.11 -15.06 19.62
C SER A 649 27.11 -14.19 18.83
N VAL A 650 27.18 -14.33 17.50
CA VAL A 650 28.19 -13.63 16.65
C VAL A 650 27.63 -12.37 15.97
N ALA A 651 26.38 -11.98 16.26
CA ALA A 651 25.71 -10.89 15.55
C ALA A 651 26.47 -9.54 15.64
N LYS A 652 26.61 -8.86 14.49
CA LYS A 652 27.13 -7.49 14.38
C LYS A 652 26.12 -6.66 13.57
N PRO A 653 25.40 -5.70 14.18
CA PRO A 653 25.43 -5.31 15.59
C PRO A 653 24.96 -6.44 16.55
N PRO A 654 25.26 -6.36 17.86
CA PRO A 654 24.77 -7.31 18.86
C PRO A 654 23.26 -7.50 18.79
N HIS A 655 22.82 -8.72 19.13
CA HIS A 655 21.43 -9.11 19.03
C HIS A 655 20.58 -8.47 20.14
N VAL A 656 19.33 -8.10 19.84
CA VAL A 656 18.43 -7.38 20.75
C VAL A 656 18.13 -8.18 22.04
N MET A 657 18.19 -9.51 21.98
CA MET A 657 17.99 -10.41 23.13
C MET A 657 19.21 -10.64 24.02
N GLU A 658 20.41 -10.11 23.68
CA GLU A 658 21.62 -10.33 24.49
C GLU A 658 21.43 -10.02 25.99
N PRO A 659 20.83 -8.88 26.40
CA PRO A 659 20.60 -8.58 27.81
C PRO A 659 19.79 -9.67 28.53
N PHE A 660 18.76 -10.20 27.86
CA PHE A 660 17.91 -11.26 28.37
C PHE A 660 18.64 -12.60 28.49
N VAL A 661 19.42 -12.97 27.46
CA VAL A 661 20.23 -14.20 27.45
C VAL A 661 21.17 -14.22 28.66
N TRP A 662 21.85 -13.09 28.92
CA TRP A 662 22.74 -12.95 30.07
C TRP A 662 21.98 -12.97 31.40
N PHE A 663 20.83 -12.30 31.49
CA PHE A 663 20.02 -12.31 32.71
C PHE A 663 19.56 -13.73 33.07
N LYS A 664 19.09 -14.51 32.08
CA LYS A 664 18.70 -15.91 32.27
C LYS A 664 19.88 -16.81 32.63
N PHE A 665 21.06 -16.56 32.07
CA PHE A 665 22.27 -17.24 32.51
C PHE A 665 22.56 -16.96 33.99
N PHE A 666 22.49 -15.71 34.45
CA PHE A 666 22.77 -15.36 35.85
C PHE A 666 21.71 -15.88 36.83
N GLN A 667 20.44 -15.94 36.42
CA GLN A 667 19.41 -16.61 37.21
C GLN A 667 19.82 -18.06 37.53
N LEU A 668 20.27 -18.81 36.51
CA LEU A 668 20.75 -20.18 36.67
C LEU A 668 22.14 -20.28 37.32
N PHE A 669 22.97 -19.25 37.22
CA PHE A 669 24.28 -19.19 37.87
C PHE A 669 24.14 -19.03 39.39
N PHE A 670 23.11 -18.31 39.83
CA PHE A 670 22.82 -18.07 41.25
C PHE A 670 21.78 -19.01 41.85
N THR A 671 21.22 -19.98 41.09
CA THR A 671 20.29 -20.96 41.67
C THR A 671 20.91 -21.68 42.86
N CYS A 672 20.14 -21.79 43.94
CA CYS A 672 20.47 -22.52 45.15
C CYS A 672 19.30 -23.43 45.56
N SER A 673 19.61 -24.50 46.29
CA SER A 673 18.62 -25.28 47.05
C SER A 673 18.55 -24.75 48.49
N ASP A 674 17.79 -25.42 49.36
CA ASP A 674 17.59 -25.07 50.78
C ASP A 674 18.88 -24.85 51.60
N SER A 675 20.04 -25.29 51.09
CA SER A 675 21.37 -25.12 51.69
C SER A 675 22.03 -23.74 51.42
N CYS A 676 21.34 -22.84 50.71
CA CYS A 676 21.69 -21.43 50.47
C CYS A 676 23.02 -21.15 49.75
N ARG A 677 23.80 -22.14 49.31
CA ARG A 677 24.94 -21.93 48.39
C ARG A 677 24.47 -22.07 46.95
N SER A 678 24.96 -21.21 46.07
CA SER A 678 24.61 -21.28 44.64
C SER A 678 25.57 -22.16 43.84
N VAL A 679 25.04 -22.86 42.84
CA VAL A 679 25.75 -23.93 42.14
C VAL A 679 26.54 -23.45 40.91
N GLY A 680 26.40 -22.20 40.46
CA GLY A 680 26.95 -21.77 39.16
C GLY A 680 28.46 -21.98 38.96
N GLN A 681 29.26 -21.85 40.02
CA GLN A 681 30.71 -22.05 39.96
C GLN A 681 31.13 -23.50 39.72
N THR A 682 30.28 -24.48 40.09
CA THR A 682 30.59 -25.90 39.88
C THR A 682 30.33 -26.30 38.42
N PHE A 683 29.28 -25.75 37.81
CA PHE A 683 28.89 -26.04 36.43
C PHE A 683 29.73 -25.33 35.37
N ILE A 684 30.26 -24.14 35.65
CA ILE A 684 31.00 -23.33 34.68
C ILE A 684 32.51 -23.46 34.88
N SER A 685 33.18 -24.11 33.92
CA SER A 685 34.64 -24.23 33.91
C SER A 685 35.35 -22.89 33.75
N ASP A 686 36.59 -22.79 34.24
CA ASP A 686 37.41 -21.58 34.13
C ASP A 686 37.65 -21.14 32.68
N GLU A 687 37.78 -22.09 31.75
CA GLU A 687 37.92 -21.78 30.32
C GLU A 687 36.66 -21.10 29.77
N LYS A 688 35.47 -21.58 30.15
CA LYS A 688 34.19 -21.01 29.72
C LYS A 688 33.96 -19.65 30.36
N ARG A 689 34.32 -19.50 31.63
CA ARG A 689 34.29 -18.20 32.36
C ARG A 689 35.12 -17.13 31.64
N LYS A 690 36.35 -17.45 31.23
CA LYS A 690 37.21 -16.52 30.47
C LYS A 690 36.56 -16.10 29.13
N LYS A 691 35.93 -17.03 28.42
CA LYS A 691 35.21 -16.72 27.16
C LYS A 691 34.02 -15.79 27.40
N LEU A 692 33.26 -16.00 28.47
CA LEU A 692 32.14 -15.14 28.88
C LEU A 692 32.62 -13.71 29.17
N ILE A 693 33.72 -13.54 29.92
CA ILE A 693 34.31 -12.22 30.22
C ILE A 693 34.74 -11.50 28.94
N VAL A 694 35.41 -12.20 28.01
CA VAL A 694 35.81 -11.62 26.72
C VAL A 694 34.60 -11.13 25.93
N LYS A 695 33.52 -11.92 25.91
CA LYS A 695 32.28 -11.55 25.23
C LYS A 695 31.61 -10.32 25.87
N LEU A 696 31.53 -10.25 27.20
CA LEU A 696 30.98 -9.07 27.90
C LEU A 696 31.79 -7.80 27.61
N ASN A 697 33.12 -7.89 27.62
CA ASN A 697 33.98 -6.76 27.27
C ASN A 697 33.74 -6.28 25.83
N ASN A 698 33.55 -7.20 24.88
CA ASN A 698 33.20 -6.83 23.49
C ASN A 698 31.84 -6.12 23.40
N LEU A 699 30.84 -6.53 24.21
CA LEU A 699 29.53 -5.88 24.25
C LEU A 699 29.63 -4.48 24.86
N ILE A 700 30.36 -4.32 25.96
CA ILE A 700 30.66 -3.03 26.59
C ILE A 700 31.31 -2.08 25.58
N ASP A 701 32.35 -2.53 24.88
CA ASP A 701 33.05 -1.72 23.88
C ASP A 701 32.15 -1.29 22.72
N PHE A 702 31.24 -2.17 22.29
CA PHE A 702 30.29 -1.86 21.22
C PHE A 702 29.30 -0.77 21.63
N HIS A 703 28.57 -0.97 22.73
CA HIS A 703 27.54 -0.04 23.19
C HIS A 703 28.15 1.30 23.64
N HIS A 704 29.31 1.28 24.29
CA HIS A 704 30.04 2.50 24.62
C HIS A 704 30.44 3.31 23.37
N LYS A 705 30.83 2.65 22.27
CA LYS A 705 31.12 3.32 20.99
C LYS A 705 29.87 3.87 20.32
N GLN A 706 28.72 3.20 20.42
CA GLN A 706 27.45 3.70 19.87
C GLN A 706 26.97 4.92 20.66
N TRP A 707 27.00 4.84 21.98
CA TRP A 707 26.67 5.94 22.88
C TRP A 707 27.48 7.20 22.56
N LEU A 708 28.80 7.07 22.34
CA LEU A 708 29.68 8.20 21.97
C LEU A 708 29.41 8.81 20.58
N LYS A 709 28.78 8.05 19.66
CA LYS A 709 28.50 8.51 18.28
C LYS A 709 27.15 9.23 18.14
N SER A 710 26.30 9.15 19.16
CA SER A 710 24.95 9.70 19.11
C SER A 710 24.93 11.21 19.41
N GLU A 711 24.27 11.99 18.54
CA GLU A 711 24.09 13.44 18.74
C GLU A 711 23.00 13.72 19.80
N PRO A 712 23.07 14.85 20.53
CA PRO A 712 22.17 15.14 21.66
C PRO A 712 20.69 15.35 21.31
N ASN A 713 20.29 15.35 20.04
CA ASN A 713 18.90 15.59 19.62
C ASN A 713 18.02 14.33 19.55
N ASP A 714 18.58 13.11 19.54
CA ASP A 714 17.83 11.84 19.51
C ASP A 714 17.60 11.27 20.92
N THR A 715 16.70 11.91 21.67
CA THR A 715 16.45 11.60 23.10
C THR A 715 16.02 10.16 23.42
N LEU A 716 15.48 9.40 22.46
CA LEU A 716 15.01 8.02 22.67
C LEU A 716 16.07 6.94 22.46
N ILE A 717 17.11 7.19 21.65
CA ILE A 717 18.17 6.22 21.35
C ILE A 717 19.35 6.37 22.33
N ASN A 718 19.55 7.58 22.87
CA ASN A 718 20.71 7.93 23.69
C ASN A 718 20.72 7.29 25.10
N THR A 719 19.58 6.78 25.59
CA THR A 719 19.45 6.27 26.97
C THR A 719 19.73 4.77 27.10
N THR A 720 19.43 3.97 26.07
CA THR A 720 19.52 2.51 26.14
C THR A 720 20.97 2.01 26.10
N ASP A 721 21.85 2.60 25.29
CA ASP A 721 23.25 2.13 25.15
C ASP A 721 24.11 2.41 26.40
N ASP A 722 23.89 3.53 27.09
CA ASP A 722 24.54 3.82 28.38
C ASP A 722 24.08 2.83 29.47
N GLU A 723 22.78 2.55 29.53
CA GLU A 723 22.22 1.58 30.46
C GLU A 723 22.71 0.16 30.19
N LEU A 724 22.84 -0.25 28.92
CA LEU A 724 23.43 -1.53 28.53
C LEU A 724 24.90 -1.62 28.89
N THR A 725 25.67 -0.54 28.72
CA THR A 725 27.08 -0.49 29.14
C THR A 725 27.22 -0.71 30.65
N LYS A 726 26.35 -0.08 31.45
CA LYS A 726 26.28 -0.29 32.91
C LYS A 726 25.88 -1.73 33.26
N LEU A 727 24.91 -2.30 32.55
CA LEU A 727 24.43 -3.66 32.75
C LEU A 727 25.55 -4.69 32.52
N TYR A 728 26.23 -4.63 31.38
CA TYR A 728 27.29 -5.60 31.06
C TYR A 728 28.51 -5.47 32.00
N ARG A 729 28.81 -4.27 32.52
CA ARG A 729 29.82 -4.10 33.57
C ARG A 729 29.40 -4.77 34.88
N ALA A 730 28.14 -4.63 35.28
CA ALA A 730 27.60 -5.33 36.44
C ALA A 730 27.70 -6.85 36.28
N TYR A 731 27.38 -7.38 35.10
CA TYR A 731 27.53 -8.80 34.79
C TYR A 731 28.97 -9.32 34.91
N ILE A 732 29.99 -8.52 34.57
CA ILE A 732 31.39 -8.91 34.83
C ILE A 732 31.62 -9.05 36.34
N LEU A 733 31.17 -8.07 37.13
CA LEU A 733 31.28 -8.13 38.59
C LEU A 733 30.57 -9.35 39.17
N TRP A 734 29.38 -9.69 38.66
CA TRP A 734 28.60 -10.85 39.09
C TRP A 734 29.29 -12.18 38.79
N LEU A 735 30.10 -12.23 37.73
CA LEU A 735 30.82 -13.45 37.32
C LEU A 735 32.16 -13.63 38.06
N GLU A 736 32.78 -12.53 38.48
CA GLU A 736 34.10 -12.51 39.13
C GLU A 736 34.00 -12.58 40.66
N ASP A 737 32.97 -11.97 41.26
CA ASP A 737 32.83 -11.92 42.71
C ASP A 737 32.31 -13.23 43.30
N SER A 738 33.24 -14.01 43.86
CA SER A 738 32.93 -15.28 44.52
C SER A 738 32.05 -15.13 45.76
N GLN A 739 32.04 -13.95 46.41
CA GLN A 739 31.27 -13.73 47.64
C GLN A 739 29.77 -13.80 47.37
N LEU A 740 29.33 -13.51 46.14
CA LEU A 740 27.92 -13.60 45.72
C LEU A 740 27.35 -15.04 45.77
N HIS A 741 28.20 -16.06 45.94
CA HIS A 741 27.78 -17.46 46.05
C HIS A 741 27.61 -17.96 47.49
N GLU A 742 27.90 -17.12 48.49
CA GLU A 742 27.82 -17.48 49.90
C GLU A 742 26.39 -17.45 50.45
N VAL A 743 26.17 -18.12 51.59
CA VAL A 743 24.85 -18.38 52.19
C VAL A 743 24.12 -17.11 52.70
N PHE A 744 24.85 -16.03 52.98
CA PHE A 744 24.31 -14.82 53.61
C PHE A 744 24.77 -13.53 52.92
N VAL A 745 24.64 -13.44 51.60
CA VAL A 745 25.02 -12.25 50.84
C VAL A 745 24.03 -11.11 51.11
N ASN A 746 24.50 -10.04 51.78
CA ASN A 746 23.71 -8.83 51.96
C ASN A 746 23.78 -7.94 50.70
N THR A 747 22.87 -8.19 49.76
CA THR A 747 22.78 -7.46 48.48
C THR A 747 22.58 -5.95 48.65
N ASP A 748 22.06 -5.48 49.79
CA ASP A 748 21.82 -4.05 50.07
C ASP A 748 23.10 -3.26 50.36
N GLU A 749 24.17 -3.92 50.81
CA GLU A 749 25.44 -3.28 51.17
C GLU A 749 26.42 -3.16 49.99
N LEU A 750 26.11 -3.78 48.84
CA LEU A 750 26.98 -3.77 47.67
C LEU A 750 27.19 -2.34 47.09
N PRO A 751 28.21 -2.09 46.27
CA PRO A 751 28.29 -0.85 45.50
C PRO A 751 27.15 -0.71 44.47
N PRO A 752 26.75 0.50 44.07
CA PRO A 752 25.70 0.71 43.05
C PRO A 752 26.07 0.13 41.67
N GLN A 753 27.36 -0.08 41.41
CA GLN A 753 27.88 -0.70 40.18
C GLN A 753 27.40 -2.15 39.98
N TYR A 754 26.96 -2.82 41.04
CA TYR A 754 26.40 -4.17 40.98
C TYR A 754 24.93 -4.21 40.52
N LEU A 755 24.27 -3.06 40.32
CA LEU A 755 22.84 -3.00 39.98
C LEU A 755 21.98 -3.88 40.92
N LYS A 756 22.04 -3.55 42.22
CA LYS A 756 21.50 -4.36 43.33
C LYS A 756 20.10 -4.90 43.10
N ASP A 757 19.19 -4.07 42.60
CA ASP A 757 17.80 -4.46 42.38
C ASP A 757 17.71 -5.60 41.36
N LEU A 758 18.43 -5.50 40.24
CA LEU A 758 18.50 -6.56 39.23
C LEU A 758 19.17 -7.82 39.78
N LEU A 759 20.22 -7.67 40.60
CA LEU A 759 20.91 -8.79 41.23
C LEU A 759 19.98 -9.57 42.18
N LYS A 760 19.11 -8.86 42.93
CA LYS A 760 18.09 -9.50 43.78
C LYS A 760 17.13 -10.36 42.96
N TYR A 761 16.65 -9.87 41.82
CA TYR A 761 15.80 -10.65 40.91
C TYR A 761 16.54 -11.85 40.29
N ALA A 762 17.84 -11.69 39.97
CA ALA A 762 18.66 -12.79 39.48
C ALA A 762 18.85 -13.89 40.54
N ILE A 763 19.22 -13.53 41.78
CA ILE A 763 19.45 -14.48 42.88
C ILE A 763 18.14 -15.17 43.32
N SER A 764 17.04 -14.43 43.42
CA SER A 764 15.74 -15.00 43.80
C SER A 764 15.07 -15.80 42.69
N ASN A 765 15.68 -15.87 41.49
CA ASN A 765 15.10 -16.49 40.30
C ASN A 765 13.68 -15.97 39.98
N THR A 766 13.43 -14.68 40.21
CA THR A 766 12.13 -14.03 39.95
C THR A 766 12.21 -13.12 38.73
N GLU A 767 11.07 -12.88 38.09
CA GLU A 767 11.01 -11.96 36.97
C GLU A 767 11.16 -10.51 37.46
N CYS A 768 12.07 -9.75 36.83
CA CYS A 768 12.23 -8.33 37.13
C CYS A 768 11.17 -7.52 36.38
N PRO A 769 10.27 -6.80 37.08
CA PRO A 769 9.34 -5.89 36.43
C PRO A 769 10.13 -4.81 35.67
N ASN A 770 9.70 -4.49 34.45
CA ASN A 770 10.27 -3.48 33.55
C ASN A 770 11.68 -3.78 33.00
N PHE A 771 12.23 -5.00 33.18
CA PHE A 771 13.52 -5.37 32.55
C PHE A 771 13.47 -5.20 31.03
N TYR A 772 12.36 -5.64 30.44
CA TYR A 772 12.14 -5.62 29.00
C TYR A 772 12.06 -4.19 28.45
N ASP A 773 11.28 -3.32 29.08
CA ASP A 773 11.12 -1.92 28.62
C ASP A 773 12.42 -1.12 28.68
N LYS A 774 13.31 -1.49 29.60
CA LYS A 774 14.56 -0.77 29.87
C LYS A 774 15.73 -1.24 29.01
N TYR A 775 15.91 -2.55 28.87
CA TYR A 775 17.11 -3.12 28.25
C TYR A 775 16.88 -3.76 26.87
N ILE A 776 15.63 -3.91 26.44
CA ILE A 776 15.29 -4.55 25.17
C ILE A 776 14.54 -3.55 24.29
N ASP A 777 15.08 -3.32 23.09
CA ASP A 777 14.43 -2.46 22.11
C ASP A 777 13.26 -3.18 21.43
N ILE A 778 12.10 -3.16 22.11
CA ILE A 778 10.85 -3.75 21.62
C ILE A 778 10.40 -3.05 20.33
N LYS A 779 10.65 -1.75 20.18
CA LYS A 779 10.26 -0.99 18.98
C LYS A 779 10.99 -1.50 17.75
N ARG A 780 12.30 -1.78 17.85
CA ARG A 780 13.06 -2.39 16.77
C ARG A 780 12.51 -3.76 16.38
N ILE A 781 12.14 -4.59 17.34
CA ILE A 781 11.54 -5.91 17.07
C ILE A 781 10.20 -5.74 16.32
N GLN A 782 9.35 -4.82 16.78
CA GLN A 782 8.09 -4.49 16.12
C GLN A 782 8.30 -3.98 14.69
N MET A 783 9.25 -3.08 14.47
CA MET A 783 9.60 -2.59 13.13
C MET A 783 10.09 -3.72 12.21
N GLU A 784 10.93 -4.64 12.71
CA GLU A 784 11.39 -5.79 11.94
C GLU A 784 10.22 -6.71 11.55
N THR A 785 9.22 -6.89 12.42
CA THR A 785 8.01 -7.64 12.07
C THR A 785 7.08 -6.88 11.13
N SER A 786 6.93 -5.57 11.29
CA SER A 786 6.14 -4.72 10.38
C SER A 786 6.68 -4.76 8.96
N LYS A 787 8.00 -4.76 8.78
CA LYS A 787 8.63 -4.92 7.46
C LYS A 787 8.25 -6.22 6.76
N ILE A 788 8.07 -7.31 7.50
CA ILE A 788 7.65 -8.60 6.91
C ILE A 788 6.18 -8.52 6.48
N TYR A 789 5.34 -7.82 7.24
CA TYR A 789 3.96 -7.57 6.84
C TYR A 789 3.88 -6.65 5.62
N GLU A 790 4.62 -5.54 5.61
CA GLU A 790 4.73 -4.61 4.49
C GLU A 790 5.24 -5.33 3.24
N PHE A 791 6.25 -6.18 3.38
CA PHE A 791 6.76 -7.01 2.29
C PHE A 791 5.67 -7.88 1.67
N TRP A 792 4.80 -8.52 2.47
CA TRP A 792 3.64 -9.26 1.94
C TRP A 792 2.61 -8.36 1.24
N PHE A 793 2.44 -7.11 1.69
CA PHE A 793 1.56 -6.17 1.03
C PHE A 793 2.15 -5.71 -0.31
N GLU A 794 3.44 -5.34 -0.35
CA GLU A 794 4.15 -4.93 -1.58
C GLU A 794 4.07 -5.99 -2.70
N LEU A 795 4.51 -7.22 -2.45
CA LEU A 795 3.54 -8.31 -2.37
C LEU A 795 2.44 -8.48 -3.44
N HIS A 796 1.25 -8.12 -2.97
CA HIS A 796 -0.08 -8.30 -3.54
C HIS A 796 -0.76 -6.97 -3.89
N SER A 797 -0.16 -5.84 -3.51
CA SER A 797 -0.67 -4.49 -3.70
C SER A 797 0.10 -3.72 -4.76
N THR A 798 0.74 -4.41 -5.71
CA THR A 798 1.40 -3.79 -6.88
C THR A 798 0.47 -2.95 -7.77
N SER A 799 -0.82 -2.80 -7.42
CA SER A 799 -1.68 -1.77 -7.98
C SER A 799 -1.08 -0.40 -7.69
N LEU A 800 -0.83 0.36 -8.76
CA LEU A 800 -0.32 1.73 -8.74
C LEU A 800 -1.21 2.70 -7.92
N ALA A 801 -2.41 2.27 -7.50
CA ALA A 801 -3.41 3.06 -6.80
C ALA A 801 -2.99 3.66 -5.45
N SER A 802 -2.14 2.98 -4.67
CA SER A 802 -1.93 3.30 -3.24
C SER A 802 -1.06 4.53 -2.95
N ASN A 803 -0.33 5.07 -3.93
CA ASN A 803 0.73 6.06 -3.70
C ASN A 803 0.37 7.50 -4.09
N PHE A 804 -0.87 7.79 -4.47
CA PHE A 804 -1.26 9.11 -4.95
C PHE A 804 -1.81 10.01 -3.84
N VAL A 805 -1.00 10.99 -3.43
CA VAL A 805 -1.44 12.13 -2.59
C VAL A 805 -2.09 13.18 -3.50
N TYR A 806 -3.31 13.59 -3.18
CA TYR A 806 -4.01 14.66 -3.90
C TYR A 806 -3.32 16.01 -3.65
N GLU A 807 -2.55 16.50 -4.62
CA GLU A 807 -2.20 17.92 -4.69
C GLU A 807 -3.37 18.69 -5.31
N ASN A 808 -4.02 19.52 -4.51
CA ASN A 808 -5.07 20.45 -4.96
C ASN A 808 -4.45 21.61 -5.77
N ASP A 809 -3.98 21.34 -6.98
CA ASP A 809 -3.52 22.35 -7.93
C ASP A 809 -4.67 22.81 -8.84
N ASP A 810 -5.70 23.38 -8.20
CA ASP A 810 -6.98 23.70 -8.84
C ASP A 810 -6.93 24.88 -9.81
N LYS A 811 -5.78 25.58 -9.97
CA LYS A 811 -5.65 26.69 -10.93
C LYS A 811 -4.24 26.72 -11.53
N ILE A 812 -4.11 26.42 -12.82
CA ILE A 812 -2.89 26.71 -13.58
C ILE A 812 -2.69 28.24 -13.53
N SER A 813 -1.70 28.66 -12.72
CA SER A 813 -1.16 30.01 -12.58
C SER A 813 -2.16 31.17 -12.76
N LYS A 814 -2.82 31.55 -11.66
CA LYS A 814 -3.12 32.98 -11.47
C LYS A 814 -1.77 33.69 -11.37
N ILE A 815 -1.33 34.27 -12.48
CA ILE A 815 -0.25 35.26 -12.49
C ILE A 815 -0.64 36.34 -11.46
N ASP A 816 0.29 36.62 -10.54
CA ASP A 816 0.18 37.68 -9.54
C ASP A 816 -0.28 38.99 -10.20
N ASP A 817 -1.51 39.40 -9.91
CA ASP A 817 -1.98 40.75 -10.15
C ASP A 817 -2.98 41.08 -9.03
N GLU A 818 -2.65 42.17 -8.33
CA GLU A 818 -3.35 42.87 -7.24
C GLU A 818 -4.78 42.38 -6.91
N LEU A 819 -4.97 42.02 -5.64
CA LEU A 819 -6.27 41.77 -5.00
C LEU A 819 -7.36 42.71 -5.55
N PRO A 820 -8.58 42.21 -5.83
CA PRO A 820 -9.70 43.09 -6.14
C PRO A 820 -9.81 44.11 -5.00
N LEU A 821 -9.79 45.41 -5.34
CA LEU A 821 -10.07 46.48 -4.39
C LEU A 821 -11.31 46.08 -3.59
N ASN A 822 -11.15 45.99 -2.26
CA ASN A 822 -12.22 45.65 -1.34
C ASN A 822 -13.49 46.42 -1.74
N MET A 823 -14.64 45.73 -1.72
CA MET A 823 -15.93 46.39 -1.92
C MET A 823 -15.96 47.68 -1.08
N PRO A 824 -16.37 48.82 -1.65
CA PRO A 824 -16.55 50.03 -0.85
C PRO A 824 -17.48 49.69 0.30
N GLU A 825 -17.07 50.02 1.54
CA GLU A 825 -17.81 49.68 2.75
C GLU A 825 -19.29 50.08 2.58
N VAL A 826 -20.17 49.09 2.50
CA VAL A 826 -21.61 49.31 2.42
C VAL A 826 -22.03 49.82 3.79
N LYS A 827 -22.31 51.13 3.86
CA LYS A 827 -22.91 51.71 5.06
C LYS A 827 -24.26 51.03 5.26
N LYS A 828 -24.43 50.27 6.35
CA LYS A 828 -25.72 49.69 6.72
C LYS A 828 -26.74 50.81 6.79
N THR A 829 -27.85 50.66 6.08
CA THR A 829 -28.93 51.67 6.04
C THR A 829 -29.52 51.82 7.44
N ASN A 830 -29.78 53.05 7.88
CA ASN A 830 -30.43 53.28 9.20
C ASN A 830 -31.90 52.81 9.22
N LEU A 831 -32.43 52.35 8.09
CA LEU A 831 -33.79 51.84 7.90
C LEU A 831 -34.05 50.49 8.60
N ASP A 832 -33.02 49.75 9.02
CA ASP A 832 -33.16 48.42 9.62
C ASP A 832 -33.63 48.44 11.09
N SER A 833 -33.90 49.63 11.66
CA SER A 833 -34.24 49.79 13.08
C SER A 833 -35.54 50.55 13.33
N PHE A 834 -36.58 50.34 12.51
CA PHE A 834 -37.93 50.79 12.86
C PHE A 834 -38.56 49.86 13.91
N ASN A 835 -38.11 49.95 15.16
CA ASN A 835 -38.82 49.33 16.28
C ASN A 835 -40.02 50.22 16.65
N ILE A 836 -41.20 49.88 16.10
CA ILE A 836 -42.45 50.54 16.46
C ILE A 836 -42.81 50.12 17.88
N ASN A 837 -42.52 50.96 18.87
CA ASN A 837 -42.99 50.73 20.23
C ASN A 837 -44.51 50.96 20.27
N LEU A 838 -45.28 49.89 20.44
CA LEU A 838 -46.75 49.91 20.40
C LEU A 838 -47.36 50.85 21.45
N GLU A 839 -46.66 51.11 22.56
CA GLU A 839 -47.07 52.08 23.59
C GLU A 839 -47.10 53.54 23.09
N ALA A 840 -46.32 53.87 22.05
CA ALA A 840 -46.30 55.22 21.47
C ALA A 840 -47.53 55.52 20.60
N ILE A 841 -48.33 54.51 20.25
CA ILE A 841 -49.52 54.66 19.40
C ILE A 841 -50.72 55.22 20.19
N GLU A 842 -50.75 54.98 21.51
CA GLU A 842 -51.86 55.42 22.37
C GLU A 842 -51.80 56.92 22.73
N ASN A 843 -50.64 57.56 22.54
CA ASN A 843 -50.46 59.00 22.78
C ASN A 843 -50.24 59.75 21.47
N SER A 844 -51.22 60.57 21.07
CA SER A 844 -51.22 61.30 19.80
C SER A 844 -49.98 62.19 19.60
N SER A 845 -49.43 62.75 20.69
CA SER A 845 -48.23 63.59 20.63
C SER A 845 -46.95 62.78 20.41
N ALA A 846 -46.85 61.61 21.03
CA ALA A 846 -45.72 60.70 20.88
C ALA A 846 -45.70 60.06 19.48
N LEU A 847 -46.88 59.68 18.96
CA LEU A 847 -47.04 59.17 17.60
C LEU A 847 -46.57 60.18 16.56
N LEU A 848 -46.94 61.46 16.72
CA LEU A 848 -46.58 62.52 15.77
C LEU A 848 -45.06 62.75 15.74
N LEU A 849 -44.40 62.73 16.90
CA LEU A 849 -42.94 62.84 16.99
C LEU A 849 -42.23 61.62 16.38
N LEU A 850 -42.77 60.42 16.57
CA LEU A 850 -42.23 59.19 16.01
C LEU A 850 -42.36 59.17 14.48
N ILE A 851 -43.51 59.58 13.94
CA ILE A 851 -43.71 59.74 12.49
C ILE A 851 -42.76 60.80 11.92
N GLN A 852 -42.62 61.95 12.58
CA GLN A 852 -41.71 63.01 12.13
C GLN A 852 -40.25 62.54 12.12
N HIS A 853 -39.83 61.79 13.14
CA HIS A 853 -38.50 61.20 13.19
C HIS A 853 -38.29 60.20 12.05
N ASN A 854 -39.23 59.27 11.84
CA ASN A 854 -39.11 58.25 10.80
C ASN A 854 -39.13 58.85 9.39
N VAL A 855 -40.00 59.83 9.13
CA VAL A 855 -40.03 60.55 7.84
C VAL A 855 -38.72 61.30 7.62
N ARG A 856 -38.13 61.89 8.67
CA ARG A 856 -36.83 62.56 8.58
C ARG A 856 -35.72 61.58 8.22
N VAL A 857 -35.66 60.43 8.86
CA VAL A 857 -34.67 59.37 8.55
C VAL A 857 -34.82 58.91 7.10
N VAL A 858 -36.04 58.68 6.63
CA VAL A 858 -36.31 58.31 5.22
C VAL A 858 -35.86 59.40 4.25
N LEU A 859 -36.11 60.67 4.56
CA LEU A 859 -35.68 61.80 3.71
C LEU A 859 -34.16 61.99 3.71
N GLU A 860 -33.49 61.73 4.83
CA GLU A 860 -32.03 61.80 4.95
C GLU A 860 -31.36 60.66 4.15
N GLU A 861 -31.90 59.45 4.22
CA GLU A 861 -31.44 58.31 3.41
C GLU A 861 -31.72 58.55 1.92
N ALA A 862 -32.90 59.04 1.55
CA ALA A 862 -33.22 59.38 0.16
C ALA A 862 -32.22 60.39 -0.43
N LYS A 863 -31.90 61.45 0.32
CA LYS A 863 -30.88 62.44 -0.07
C LYS A 863 -29.48 61.83 -0.14
N PHE A 864 -29.14 60.91 0.76
CA PHE A 864 -27.87 60.20 0.71
C PHE A 864 -27.74 59.38 -0.58
N PHE A 865 -28.78 58.62 -0.95
CA PHE A 865 -28.81 57.85 -2.19
C PHE A 865 -28.81 58.73 -3.44
N GLU A 866 -29.54 59.85 -3.46
CA GLU A 866 -29.48 60.83 -4.56
C GLU A 866 -28.07 61.40 -4.74
N ASN A 867 -27.39 61.78 -3.65
CA ASN A 867 -26.01 62.26 -3.71
C ASN A 867 -25.04 61.18 -4.18
N LEU A 868 -25.26 59.92 -3.80
CA LEU A 868 -24.47 58.78 -4.24
C LEU A 868 -24.64 58.50 -5.73
N LEU A 869 -25.88 58.51 -6.22
CA LEU A 869 -26.21 58.41 -7.65
C LEU A 869 -25.54 59.53 -8.44
N GLN A 870 -25.64 60.76 -7.95
CA GLN A 870 -25.02 61.90 -8.61
C GLN A 870 -23.49 61.80 -8.61
N LYS A 871 -22.88 61.30 -7.53
CA LYS A 871 -21.43 61.03 -7.47
C LYS A 871 -21.02 59.93 -8.45
N PHE A 872 -21.83 58.89 -8.62
CA PHE A 872 -21.59 57.84 -9.63
C PHE A 872 -21.73 58.38 -11.04
N ASP A 873 -22.73 59.21 -11.31
CA ASP A 873 -22.90 59.88 -12.61
C ASP A 873 -21.73 60.80 -12.93
N ASP A 874 -21.22 61.56 -11.95
CA ASP A 874 -20.06 62.43 -12.12
C ASP A 874 -18.78 61.63 -12.31
N LEU A 875 -18.60 60.52 -11.59
CA LEU A 875 -17.48 59.59 -11.83
C LEU A 875 -17.57 58.95 -13.21
N ASN A 876 -18.75 58.57 -13.68
CA ASN A 876 -18.97 58.03 -15.02
C ASN A 876 -18.65 59.08 -16.09
N LYS A 877 -19.11 60.33 -15.91
CA LYS A 877 -18.78 61.44 -16.81
C LYS A 877 -17.27 61.70 -16.83
N ASN A 878 -16.62 61.71 -15.68
CA ASN A 878 -15.17 61.88 -15.59
C ASN A 878 -14.43 60.73 -16.27
N LEU A 879 -14.86 59.47 -16.07
CA LEU A 879 -14.28 58.31 -16.75
C LEU A 879 -14.46 58.42 -18.28
N MET A 880 -15.65 58.79 -18.75
CA MET A 880 -15.93 59.02 -20.17
C MET A 880 -15.12 60.16 -20.77
N GLN A 881 -14.84 61.21 -19.99
CA GLN A 881 -13.97 62.33 -20.39
C GLN A 881 -12.48 61.97 -20.35
N SER A 882 -12.06 61.06 -19.45
CA SER A 882 -10.67 60.63 -19.30
C SER A 882 -10.27 59.51 -20.27
N LEU A 883 -11.25 58.76 -20.79
CA LEU A 883 -11.08 57.64 -21.72
C LEU A 883 -10.29 58.00 -22.99
N PRO A 884 -10.53 59.15 -23.66
CA PRO A 884 -9.76 59.59 -24.82
C PRO A 884 -8.29 59.93 -24.50
N ASP A 885 -8.02 60.49 -23.32
CA ASP A 885 -6.68 60.96 -22.91
C ASP A 885 -5.78 59.82 -22.41
N LEU A 886 -6.37 58.76 -21.86
CA LEU A 886 -5.67 57.56 -21.42
C LEU A 886 -5.32 56.60 -22.58
N TYR A 887 -6.02 56.72 -23.72
CA TYR A 887 -5.85 55.87 -24.90
C TYR A 887 -5.79 56.69 -26.21
N PRO A 888 -4.82 57.60 -26.38
CA PRO A 888 -4.62 58.24 -27.67
C PRO A 888 -4.21 57.18 -28.70
N ASN A 889 -4.94 57.08 -29.82
CA ASN A 889 -4.52 56.32 -30.99
C ASN A 889 -3.30 57.01 -31.64
N ILE A 890 -2.12 56.83 -31.06
CA ILE A 890 -0.86 57.27 -31.67
C ILE A 890 -0.49 56.23 -32.73
N LYS A 891 -0.56 56.58 -34.01
CA LYS A 891 0.19 55.85 -35.05
C LYS A 891 1.68 56.00 -34.73
N LYS A 892 2.30 54.97 -34.15
CA LYS A 892 3.75 54.86 -34.12
C LYS A 892 4.21 54.38 -35.50
N GLU A 893 4.68 55.29 -36.34
CA GLU A 893 5.58 54.90 -37.43
C GLU A 893 6.92 54.49 -36.80
N VAL A 894 7.20 53.19 -36.80
CA VAL A 894 8.52 52.67 -36.42
C VAL A 894 9.39 52.69 -37.66
N SER A 895 10.32 53.65 -37.76
CA SER A 895 11.35 53.63 -38.79
C SER A 895 12.34 52.50 -38.48
N LEU A 896 12.24 51.39 -39.22
CA LEU A 896 13.22 50.30 -39.19
C LEU A 896 14.49 50.73 -39.95
N THR A 897 15.58 50.99 -39.24
CA THR A 897 16.91 51.12 -39.83
C THR A 897 17.54 49.73 -40.02
N MET A 898 17.35 49.13 -41.20
CA MET A 898 18.11 47.94 -41.60
C MET A 898 19.56 48.31 -41.91
N LYS A 899 20.51 47.86 -41.09
CA LYS A 899 21.92 47.74 -41.50
C LYS A 899 22.05 46.50 -42.39
N LEU A 900 22.11 46.72 -43.70
CA LEU A 900 22.53 45.70 -44.66
C LEU A 900 24.04 45.47 -44.49
N ASN A 901 24.43 44.29 -44.00
CA ASN A 901 25.78 43.78 -44.23
C ASN A 901 25.83 43.29 -45.70
N PRO A 902 26.67 43.86 -46.58
CA PRO A 902 26.90 43.28 -47.89
C PRO A 902 27.84 42.07 -47.71
N ILE A 903 27.73 41.11 -48.65
CA ILE A 903 28.58 39.93 -48.93
C ILE A 903 27.67 38.68 -48.92
N ILE A 904 27.36 37.98 -50.01
CA ILE A 904 27.86 37.95 -51.39
C ILE A 904 26.74 37.42 -52.29
N THR A 905 26.61 38.00 -53.49
CA THR A 905 25.99 37.38 -54.68
C THR A 905 26.98 36.43 -55.37
N ILE A 906 26.62 35.15 -55.47
CA ILE A 906 26.50 34.28 -56.67
C ILE A 906 26.10 32.90 -56.18
#